data_AF-A0A5J4X1T2-F1
#
_entry.id   AF-A0A5J4X1T2-F1
#
_cell.length_a   1.000
_cell.length_b   1.000
_cell.length_c   1.000
_cell.angle_alpha   90.00
_cell.angle_beta   90.00
_cell.angle_gamma   90.00
#
_symmetry.space_group_name_H-M   'P 1'
#
loop_
_entity.id
_entity.type
_entity.pdbx_description
1 polymer ?
#
loop_
_entity_poly.entity_id
_entity_poly.type
_entity_poly.pdbx_seq_one_letter_code
_entity_poly.pdbx_strand_id
1 'polypeptide(L)'
;MSARIEFKDHDNWALYVSIFGGIAYGNSISVISGILGEPRWIQLSSSLRGLLSASILYGIALGSILPVFLSDIFGRKLIFIISGFKSFVFSIILAFMNSTVACIIIRAFAGIGVGSIATLLIVGLVLGLLYHFTGLNVITFYLPEILANAGVQNRTTLLLLTLAIGVWNSITSIPQLFFINRVGRRMVLLVGSIVQLFGMFLLMLSTLLPVLVKNEKSYYMAIPGIIIFFAGFEIGIGPVFLVMIAEMFPEKITSATSCFLMTVMWIANLTIVTIYSPLSNSIGDSGVFIITFVLTFILVVFTIIVVKETKGMYPRTNKAICQEENRKRQDSFRILYTSFEASNLHMSSETNWEDILRRNTFVPIRKLGQGSFGRKGIYNIFVLKYTRYSDQGQYPYLVMEYANMQTLNIIAKQPQIPLPSYTLRALMKQILEGMRVFHSAGLIHRDIKCDNILLHSPPGSGRVHAKISDFGFAKQEDLINEQEDRAGTLPYMAPEILKKNQIITQKVDIYALGITFYHLVTHKYPVNERNIKEQQNKMLQLNCLKRPSEVKNDLFWDILSKLLDFDPDKRITAEQALQHPYFTSPEALTDISPEQEDLAQLAVFSELDGDKSITEYDKNSSFTWNKFRQKKNCLNLAQLLMKQWKN
;
A
#
# COMPACT_ATOMS: atom_id res chain seq x y z
N MET A 1 -15.52 -5.20 44.60
CA MET A 1 -15.62 -5.76 43.23
C MET A 1 -16.27 -4.70 42.33
N SER A 2 -15.49 -3.78 41.79
CA SER A 2 -15.95 -2.78 40.82
C SER A 2 -14.90 -2.69 39.73
N ALA A 3 -15.11 -3.45 38.67
CA ALA A 3 -14.21 -3.51 37.53
C ALA A 3 -14.27 -2.18 36.77
N ARG A 4 -13.17 -1.42 36.81
CA ARG A 4 -12.86 -0.38 35.84
C ARG A 4 -12.67 -1.05 34.49
N ILE A 5 -13.55 -0.74 33.54
CA ILE A 5 -13.33 -1.04 32.13
C ILE A 5 -12.45 0.09 31.60
N GLU A 6 -11.15 -0.18 31.43
CA GLU A 6 -10.23 0.71 30.71
C GLU A 6 -10.49 0.61 29.21
N PHE A 7 -10.98 1.69 28.61
CA PHE A 7 -11.03 1.85 27.15
C PHE A 7 -9.66 2.31 26.65
N LYS A 8 -8.95 1.44 25.92
CA LYS A 8 -7.79 1.79 25.09
C LYS A 8 -8.14 1.53 23.63
N ASP A 9 -8.44 2.61 22.89
CA ASP A 9 -8.20 2.79 21.45
C ASP A 9 -8.77 4.16 21.02
N HIS A 10 -7.90 5.17 20.99
CA HIS A 10 -8.26 6.58 20.77
C HIS A 10 -8.43 7.01 19.31
N ASP A 11 -8.62 6.09 18.35
CA ASP A 11 -8.76 6.45 16.92
C ASP A 11 -10.15 6.16 16.33
N ASN A 12 -10.97 5.34 16.99
CA ASN A 12 -12.33 5.05 16.51
C ASN A 12 -13.34 6.16 16.85
N TRP A 13 -13.05 7.02 17.82
CA TRP A 13 -13.97 8.11 18.18
C TRP A 13 -14.08 9.16 17.05
N ALA A 14 -13.03 9.40 16.27
CA ALA A 14 -13.07 10.34 15.15
C ALA A 14 -13.86 9.78 13.94
N LEU A 15 -13.84 8.45 13.78
CA LEU A 15 -14.64 7.70 12.82
C LEU A 15 -16.11 7.68 13.23
N TYR A 16 -16.39 7.40 14.51
CA TYR A 16 -17.72 7.55 15.07
C TYR A 16 -18.16 9.02 15.05
N VAL A 17 -17.31 10.01 15.29
CA VAL A 17 -17.65 11.44 15.16
C VAL A 17 -17.76 11.90 13.71
N SER A 18 -17.24 11.19 12.71
CA SER A 18 -17.47 11.47 11.29
C SER A 18 -18.73 10.77 10.75
N ILE A 19 -18.96 9.53 11.15
CA ILE A 19 -20.16 8.74 10.80
C ILE A 19 -21.36 9.24 11.60
N PHE A 20 -21.26 9.31 12.92
CA PHE A 20 -22.19 10.05 13.78
C PHE A 20 -22.06 11.56 13.64
N GLY A 21 -21.04 12.15 13.02
CA GLY A 21 -21.09 13.59 12.66
C GLY A 21 -21.88 13.85 11.38
N GLY A 22 -21.84 12.89 10.45
CA GLY A 22 -22.70 12.83 9.27
C GLY A 22 -24.13 12.38 9.58
N ILE A 23 -24.33 11.57 10.62
CA ILE A 23 -25.66 11.13 11.11
C ILE A 23 -26.20 12.09 12.19
N ALA A 24 -25.38 12.64 13.08
CA ALA A 24 -25.69 13.78 13.97
C ALA A 24 -25.59 15.13 13.24
N TYR A 25 -25.51 15.09 11.91
CA TYR A 25 -26.13 16.10 11.06
C TYR A 25 -27.67 16.11 11.22
N GLY A 26 -28.24 15.13 11.92
CA GLY A 26 -29.54 15.20 12.59
C GLY A 26 -29.56 16.01 13.91
N ASN A 27 -28.40 16.40 14.46
CA ASN A 27 -28.24 17.38 15.55
C ASN A 27 -27.77 18.75 15.05
N SER A 28 -27.49 18.94 13.75
CA SER A 28 -27.56 20.28 13.16
C SER A 28 -29.01 20.72 12.94
N ILE A 29 -30.01 19.84 13.19
CA ILE A 29 -31.35 20.29 13.54
C ILE A 29 -31.30 21.09 14.84
N SER A 30 -30.42 20.84 15.81
CA SER A 30 -30.32 21.62 17.05
C SER A 30 -29.70 23.02 16.83
N VAL A 31 -28.90 23.22 15.78
CA VAL A 31 -28.39 24.55 15.38
C VAL A 31 -29.34 25.25 14.39
N ILE A 32 -30.16 24.49 13.65
CA ILE A 32 -31.27 25.01 12.83
C ILE A 32 -32.50 25.35 13.70
N SER A 33 -32.79 24.56 14.74
CA SER A 33 -33.94 24.66 15.64
C SER A 33 -33.63 25.44 16.92
N GLY A 34 -32.39 25.42 17.40
CA GLY A 34 -31.99 26.12 18.63
C GLY A 34 -32.17 27.63 18.57
N ILE A 35 -32.09 28.23 17.38
CA ILE A 35 -32.42 29.65 17.18
C ILE A 35 -33.94 29.88 17.15
N LEU A 36 -34.74 28.92 16.69
CA LEU A 36 -36.21 29.07 16.65
C LEU A 36 -36.87 29.00 18.04
N GLY A 37 -36.15 28.50 19.06
CA GLY A 37 -36.61 28.45 20.45
C GLY A 37 -36.41 29.75 21.24
N GLU A 38 -35.67 30.72 20.72
CA GLU A 38 -35.42 31.99 21.42
C GLU A 38 -36.58 32.98 21.19
N PRO A 39 -37.16 33.59 22.24
CA PRO A 39 -38.35 34.44 22.12
C PRO A 39 -38.22 35.59 21.09
N ARG A 40 -36.99 36.11 20.90
CA ARG A 40 -36.68 37.19 19.95
C ARG A 40 -36.92 36.83 18.46
N TRP A 41 -36.84 35.54 18.09
CA TRP A 41 -36.96 35.10 16.69
C TRP A 41 -38.35 34.56 16.34
N ILE A 42 -39.17 34.25 17.35
CA ILE A 42 -40.55 33.77 17.21
C ILE A 42 -41.48 34.88 16.67
N GLN A 43 -41.14 36.15 16.91
CA GLN A 43 -41.93 37.33 16.47
C GLN A 43 -41.77 37.70 14.98
N LEU A 44 -40.89 37.01 14.23
CA LEU A 44 -40.67 37.28 12.80
C LEU A 44 -41.83 36.77 11.91
N SER A 45 -41.99 37.32 10.70
CA SER A 45 -42.97 36.82 9.73
C SER A 45 -42.64 35.37 9.32
N SER A 46 -43.67 34.59 8.95
CA SER A 46 -43.53 33.17 8.58
C SER A 46 -42.59 32.95 7.40
N SER A 47 -42.57 33.87 6.43
CA SER A 47 -41.63 33.86 5.30
C SER A 47 -40.19 34.11 5.72
N LEU A 48 -39.94 35.09 6.61
CA LEU A 48 -38.59 35.41 7.08
C LEU A 48 -38.02 34.32 8.00
N ARG A 49 -38.87 33.66 8.80
CA ARG A 49 -38.49 32.47 9.59
C ARG A 49 -38.12 31.30 8.68
N GLY A 50 -38.90 31.06 7.63
CA GLY A 50 -38.57 30.08 6.60
C GLY A 50 -37.21 30.36 5.94
N LEU A 51 -36.98 31.60 5.51
CA LEU A 51 -35.72 32.02 4.90
C LEU A 51 -34.51 31.91 5.86
N LEU A 52 -34.68 32.29 7.13
CA LEU A 52 -33.66 32.15 8.17
C LEU A 52 -33.29 30.67 8.40
N SER A 53 -34.29 29.78 8.41
CA SER A 53 -34.06 28.33 8.55
C SER A 53 -33.36 27.72 7.33
N ALA A 54 -33.74 28.12 6.12
CA ALA A 54 -33.23 27.58 4.85
C ALA A 54 -31.90 28.19 4.39
N SER A 55 -31.52 29.37 4.88
CA SER A 55 -30.30 30.11 4.49
C SER A 55 -29.01 29.28 4.54
N ILE A 56 -28.87 28.39 5.53
CA ILE A 56 -27.70 27.50 5.67
C ILE A 56 -27.66 26.42 4.57
N LEU A 57 -28.82 25.95 4.11
CA LEU A 57 -28.92 24.93 3.06
C LEU A 57 -28.48 25.47 1.70
N TYR A 58 -28.83 26.73 1.38
CA TYR A 58 -28.33 27.41 0.19
C TYR A 58 -26.80 27.58 0.23
N GLY A 59 -26.25 27.89 1.41
CA GLY A 59 -24.81 27.92 1.64
C GLY A 59 -24.14 26.57 1.41
N ILE A 60 -24.72 25.48 1.93
CA ILE A 60 -24.21 24.10 1.76
C ILE A 60 -24.22 23.69 0.29
N ALA A 61 -25.28 24.01 -0.44
CA ALA A 61 -25.38 23.74 -1.87
C ALA A 61 -24.24 24.43 -2.64
N LEU A 62 -24.01 25.73 -2.42
CA LEU A 62 -22.89 26.47 -3.03
C LEU A 62 -21.51 25.95 -2.59
N GLY A 63 -21.38 25.58 -1.31
CA GLY A 63 -20.17 25.04 -0.71
C GLY A 63 -19.74 23.66 -1.20
N SER A 64 -20.67 22.91 -1.78
CA SER A 64 -20.40 21.59 -2.36
C SER A 64 -19.79 21.66 -3.77
N ILE A 65 -19.94 22.80 -4.46
CA ILE A 65 -19.51 23.02 -5.85
C ILE A 65 -18.12 23.70 -5.92
N LEU A 66 -17.92 24.78 -5.17
CA LEU A 66 -16.69 25.62 -5.20
C LEU A 66 -15.36 24.84 -4.98
N PRO A 67 -15.28 23.89 -4.03
CA PRO A 67 -14.04 23.15 -3.72
C PRO A 67 -13.56 22.24 -4.85
N VAL A 68 -14.45 21.84 -5.76
CA VAL A 68 -14.11 20.99 -6.91
C VAL A 68 -13.04 21.65 -7.78
N PHE A 69 -13.11 22.97 -7.93
CA PHE A 69 -12.18 23.78 -8.73
C PHE A 69 -10.96 24.24 -7.94
N LEU A 70 -11.18 24.70 -6.70
CA LEU A 70 -10.12 25.25 -5.87
C LEU A 70 -9.15 24.15 -5.38
N SER A 71 -9.63 22.92 -5.20
CA SER A 71 -8.81 21.81 -4.66
C SER A 71 -7.71 21.36 -5.62
N ASP A 72 -7.88 21.63 -6.90
CA ASP A 72 -6.90 21.35 -7.93
C ASP A 72 -5.79 22.42 -7.97
N ILE A 73 -6.05 23.64 -7.48
CA ILE A 73 -5.07 24.75 -7.42
C ILE A 73 -4.30 24.75 -6.09
N PHE A 74 -5.02 24.62 -4.97
CA PHE A 74 -4.47 24.83 -3.62
C PHE A 74 -4.22 23.54 -2.83
N GLY A 75 -4.64 22.40 -3.37
CA GLY A 75 -4.55 21.11 -2.70
C GLY A 75 -5.65 20.88 -1.65
N ARG A 76 -6.09 19.63 -1.53
CA ARG A 76 -7.27 19.23 -0.74
C ARG A 76 -7.13 19.48 0.77
N LYS A 77 -5.92 19.29 1.33
CA LYS A 77 -5.65 19.46 2.78
C LYS A 77 -5.87 20.91 3.22
N LEU A 78 -5.41 21.87 2.41
CA LEU A 78 -5.55 23.30 2.69
C LEU A 78 -7.02 23.73 2.64
N ILE A 79 -7.79 23.21 1.69
CA ILE A 79 -9.23 23.50 1.58
C ILE A 79 -10.02 22.98 2.76
N PHE A 80 -9.73 21.77 3.25
CA PHE A 80 -10.41 21.26 4.45
C PHE A 80 -10.09 22.07 5.70
N ILE A 81 -8.83 22.49 5.87
CA ILE A 81 -8.42 23.34 6.99
C ILE A 81 -9.10 24.72 6.90
N ILE A 82 -9.09 25.36 5.73
CA ILE A 82 -9.74 26.65 5.49
C ILE A 82 -11.25 26.53 5.72
N SER A 83 -11.88 25.46 5.25
CA SER A 83 -13.33 25.25 5.38
C SER A 83 -13.75 24.99 6.82
N GLY A 84 -12.98 24.21 7.57
CA GLY A 84 -13.18 23.99 9.00
C GLY A 84 -12.97 25.25 9.84
N PHE A 85 -11.88 25.97 9.60
CA PHE A 85 -11.59 27.25 10.27
C PHE A 85 -12.67 28.29 9.99
N LYS A 86 -13.08 28.42 8.73
CA LYS A 86 -14.17 29.31 8.31
C LYS A 86 -15.49 28.97 9.01
N SER A 87 -15.83 27.68 9.11
CA SER A 87 -17.07 27.23 9.78
C SER A 87 -17.04 27.53 11.29
N PHE A 88 -15.87 27.39 11.92
CA PHE A 88 -15.65 27.76 13.32
C PHE A 88 -15.80 29.27 13.55
N VAL A 89 -15.12 30.09 12.75
CA VAL A 89 -15.20 31.57 12.86
C VAL A 89 -16.62 32.06 12.65
N PHE A 90 -17.33 31.58 11.63
CA PHE A 90 -18.70 32.01 11.38
C PHE A 90 -19.69 31.54 12.45
N SER A 91 -19.44 30.41 13.12
CA SER A 91 -20.26 29.96 14.26
C SER A 91 -20.10 30.87 15.47
N ILE A 92 -18.87 31.35 15.74
CA ILE A 92 -18.61 32.34 16.80
C ILE A 92 -19.28 33.66 16.44
N ILE A 93 -19.12 34.14 15.20
CA ILE A 93 -19.75 35.39 14.75
C ILE A 93 -21.27 35.31 14.92
N LEU A 94 -21.90 34.19 14.56
CA LEU A 94 -23.35 34.02 14.67
C LEU A 94 -23.85 34.13 16.12
N ALA A 95 -23.04 33.74 17.12
CA ALA A 95 -23.41 33.82 18.53
C ALA A 95 -23.55 35.27 19.04
N PHE A 96 -22.90 36.24 18.39
CA PHE A 96 -22.92 37.66 18.78
C PHE A 96 -23.79 38.53 17.87
N MET A 97 -24.46 37.94 16.87
CA MET A 97 -25.29 38.69 15.93
C MET A 97 -26.69 38.96 16.49
N ASN A 98 -27.09 40.23 16.42
CA ASN A 98 -28.43 40.70 16.85
C ASN A 98 -29.35 41.07 15.69
N SER A 99 -28.87 41.06 14.44
CA SER A 99 -29.66 41.40 13.24
C SER A 99 -30.06 40.16 12.46
N THR A 100 -31.36 40.03 12.12
CA THR A 100 -31.89 38.90 11.35
C THR A 100 -31.25 38.77 9.98
N VAL A 101 -31.03 39.90 9.29
CA VAL A 101 -30.42 39.93 7.95
C VAL A 101 -28.96 39.52 8.03
N ALA A 102 -28.23 39.99 9.04
CA ALA A 102 -26.85 39.58 9.28
C ALA A 102 -26.76 38.07 9.58
N CYS A 103 -27.69 37.54 10.38
CA CYS A 103 -27.77 36.10 10.64
C CYS A 103 -28.02 35.29 9.36
N ILE A 104 -28.91 35.71 8.47
CA ILE A 104 -29.19 35.01 7.19
C ILE A 104 -27.92 34.96 6.33
N ILE A 105 -27.23 36.09 6.17
CA ILE A 105 -26.03 36.20 5.33
C ILE A 105 -24.90 35.34 5.92
N ILE A 106 -24.63 35.47 7.22
CA ILE A 106 -23.58 34.71 7.89
C ILE A 106 -23.89 33.21 7.89
N ARG A 107 -25.15 32.80 8.02
CA ARG A 107 -25.58 31.39 7.90
C ARG A 107 -25.35 30.82 6.51
N ALA A 108 -25.60 31.59 5.46
CA ALA A 108 -25.28 31.17 4.09
C ALA A 108 -23.76 31.01 3.89
N PHE A 109 -22.94 31.95 4.37
CA PHE A 109 -21.47 31.85 4.28
C PHE A 109 -20.88 30.71 5.12
N ALA A 110 -21.47 30.44 6.29
CA ALA A 110 -21.12 29.30 7.12
C ALA A 110 -21.42 27.98 6.39
N GLY A 111 -22.58 27.88 5.73
CA GLY A 111 -22.97 26.70 4.96
C GLY A 111 -21.96 26.34 3.85
N ILE A 112 -21.31 27.34 3.24
CA ILE A 112 -20.30 27.11 2.19
C ILE A 112 -19.12 26.27 2.71
N GLY A 113 -18.66 26.52 3.94
CA GLY A 113 -17.55 25.75 4.53
C GLY A 113 -17.93 24.30 4.84
N VAL A 114 -19.21 24.05 5.14
CA VAL A 114 -19.69 22.72 5.50
C VAL A 114 -19.91 21.84 4.26
N GLY A 115 -20.39 22.41 3.15
CA GLY A 115 -20.58 21.67 1.89
C GLY A 115 -19.29 21.09 1.30
N SER A 116 -18.12 21.63 1.68
CA SER A 116 -16.82 21.25 1.14
C SER A 116 -16.29 19.89 1.60
N ILE A 117 -16.83 19.34 2.71
CA ILE A 117 -16.44 18.04 3.28
C ILE A 117 -17.31 16.88 2.74
N ALA A 118 -18.49 17.18 2.23
CA ALA A 118 -19.47 16.20 1.76
C ALA A 118 -19.29 15.75 0.29
N THR A 119 -18.41 16.40 -0.49
CA THR A 119 -18.37 16.26 -1.94
C THR A 119 -18.13 14.83 -2.43
N LEU A 120 -17.20 14.07 -1.83
CA LEU A 120 -16.93 12.68 -2.26
C LEU A 120 -18.08 11.72 -1.93
N LEU A 121 -18.74 11.94 -0.80
CA LEU A 121 -19.92 11.16 -0.40
C LEU A 121 -21.11 11.48 -1.32
N ILE A 122 -21.32 12.76 -1.66
CA ILE A 122 -22.35 13.20 -2.60
C ILE A 122 -22.10 12.60 -3.98
N VAL A 123 -20.86 12.58 -4.46
CA VAL A 123 -20.53 11.96 -5.75
C VAL A 123 -20.85 10.47 -5.74
N GLY A 124 -20.45 9.75 -4.69
CA GLY A 124 -20.77 8.32 -4.54
C GLY A 124 -22.27 8.06 -4.44
N LEU A 125 -23.00 8.93 -3.75
CA LEU A 125 -24.45 8.83 -3.57
C LEU A 125 -25.21 9.12 -4.87
N VAL A 126 -24.89 10.21 -5.56
CA VAL A 126 -25.52 10.56 -6.84
C VAL A 126 -25.24 9.47 -7.88
N LEU A 127 -23.99 8.99 -7.96
CA LEU A 127 -23.61 7.92 -8.88
C LEU A 127 -24.33 6.60 -8.54
N GLY A 128 -24.50 6.28 -7.26
CA GLY A 128 -25.23 5.09 -6.79
C GLY A 128 -26.74 5.17 -6.95
N LEU A 129 -27.33 6.37 -6.88
CA LEU A 129 -28.72 6.56 -7.26
C LEU A 129 -28.88 6.37 -8.78
N LEU A 130 -28.07 7.06 -9.59
CA LEU A 130 -28.11 6.94 -11.04
C LEU A 130 -27.87 5.48 -11.51
N TYR A 131 -27.05 4.71 -10.81
CA TYR A 131 -26.87 3.26 -11.03
C TYR A 131 -28.21 2.51 -11.13
N HIS A 132 -29.14 2.69 -10.19
CA HIS A 132 -30.43 2.00 -10.23
C HIS A 132 -31.49 2.74 -11.06
N PHE A 133 -31.48 4.06 -11.04
CA PHE A 133 -32.45 4.89 -11.73
C PHE A 133 -32.26 4.92 -13.26
N THR A 134 -31.15 4.39 -13.78
CA THR A 134 -30.96 4.14 -15.22
C THR A 134 -31.74 2.92 -15.75
N GLY A 135 -32.48 2.22 -14.90
CA GLY A 135 -33.53 1.27 -15.33
C GLY A 135 -33.11 -0.18 -15.52
N LEU A 136 -31.92 -0.60 -15.06
CA LEU A 136 -31.48 -2.00 -15.19
C LEU A 136 -32.48 -2.99 -14.60
N ASN A 137 -32.83 -2.83 -13.33
CA ASN A 137 -33.68 -3.79 -12.61
C ASN A 137 -35.12 -3.72 -13.08
N VAL A 138 -35.56 -2.55 -13.54
CA VAL A 138 -36.84 -2.38 -14.22
C VAL A 138 -36.87 -3.21 -15.50
N ILE A 139 -35.90 -3.02 -16.40
CA ILE A 139 -35.84 -3.77 -17.66
C ILE A 139 -35.67 -5.26 -17.39
N THR A 140 -34.94 -5.65 -16.35
CA THR A 140 -34.70 -7.06 -16.00
C THR A 140 -35.96 -7.76 -15.48
N PHE A 141 -36.66 -7.16 -14.51
CA PHE A 141 -37.82 -7.80 -13.88
C PHE A 141 -39.07 -7.74 -14.76
N TYR A 142 -39.23 -6.67 -15.54
CA TYR A 142 -40.35 -6.48 -16.44
C TYR A 142 -40.02 -6.86 -17.89
N LEU A 143 -38.88 -7.53 -18.13
CA LEU A 143 -38.45 -7.94 -19.47
C LEU A 143 -39.52 -8.69 -20.27
N PRO A 144 -40.24 -9.68 -19.70
CA PRO A 144 -41.26 -10.41 -20.45
C PRO A 144 -42.48 -9.52 -20.80
N GLU A 145 -42.82 -8.57 -19.93
CA GLU A 145 -43.91 -7.63 -20.16
C GLU A 145 -43.54 -6.63 -21.26
N ILE A 146 -42.32 -6.08 -21.21
CA ILE A 146 -41.78 -5.18 -22.24
C ILE A 146 -41.75 -5.87 -23.61
N LEU A 147 -41.33 -7.14 -23.66
CA LEU A 147 -41.29 -7.92 -24.90
C LEU A 147 -42.69 -8.29 -25.40
N ALA A 148 -43.64 -8.58 -24.50
CA ALA A 148 -45.03 -8.84 -24.85
C ALA A 148 -45.73 -7.57 -25.41
N ASN A 149 -45.50 -6.42 -24.78
CA ASN A 149 -45.96 -5.11 -25.25
C ASN A 149 -45.28 -4.71 -26.58
N ALA A 150 -44.07 -5.22 -26.81
CA ALA A 150 -43.36 -5.16 -28.08
C ALA A 150 -43.83 -6.24 -29.10
N GLY A 151 -45.03 -6.81 -28.95
CA GLY A 151 -45.64 -7.67 -29.96
C GLY A 151 -45.17 -9.12 -29.98
N VAL A 152 -44.32 -9.56 -29.04
CA VAL A 152 -43.93 -10.97 -28.90
C VAL A 152 -45.05 -11.73 -28.16
N GLN A 153 -46.04 -12.20 -28.92
CA GLN A 153 -47.24 -12.85 -28.35
C GLN A 153 -47.01 -14.34 -27.97
N ASN A 154 -46.03 -15.01 -28.57
CA ASN A 154 -45.78 -16.43 -28.31
C ASN A 154 -45.00 -16.63 -26.99
N ARG A 155 -45.63 -17.28 -26.01
CA ARG A 155 -45.04 -17.58 -24.68
C ARG A 155 -43.71 -18.31 -24.77
N THR A 156 -43.55 -19.25 -25.70
CA THR A 156 -42.29 -20.01 -25.86
C THR A 156 -41.18 -19.11 -26.39
N THR A 157 -41.47 -18.26 -27.37
CA THR A 157 -40.52 -17.27 -27.91
C THR A 157 -40.13 -16.24 -26.85
N LEU A 158 -41.10 -15.80 -26.03
CA LEU A 158 -40.87 -14.86 -24.94
C LEU A 158 -39.88 -15.41 -23.91
N LEU A 159 -40.07 -16.66 -23.49
CA LEU A 159 -39.18 -17.35 -22.55
C LEU A 159 -37.79 -17.57 -23.14
N LEU A 160 -37.70 -17.97 -24.42
CA LEU A 160 -36.41 -18.15 -25.11
C LEU A 160 -35.64 -16.85 -25.25
N LEU A 161 -36.31 -15.74 -25.60
CA LEU A 161 -35.68 -14.42 -25.68
C LEU A 161 -35.21 -13.93 -24.30
N THR A 162 -36.02 -14.14 -23.25
CA THR A 162 -35.65 -13.82 -21.87
C THR A 162 -34.39 -14.58 -21.44
N LEU A 163 -34.33 -15.88 -21.74
CA LEU A 163 -33.16 -16.71 -21.49
C LEU A 163 -31.93 -16.21 -22.27
N ALA A 164 -32.10 -15.93 -23.56
CA ALA A 164 -31.03 -15.44 -24.43
C ALA A 164 -30.47 -14.09 -23.93
N ILE A 165 -31.32 -13.20 -23.44
CA ILE A 165 -30.92 -11.92 -22.84
C ILE A 165 -30.18 -12.13 -21.51
N GLY A 166 -30.59 -13.10 -20.68
CA GLY A 166 -29.85 -13.47 -19.48
C GLY A 166 -28.44 -14.02 -19.78
N VAL A 167 -28.32 -14.85 -20.82
CA VAL A 167 -27.02 -15.34 -21.32
C VAL A 167 -26.19 -14.17 -21.85
N TRP A 168 -26.79 -13.28 -22.62
CA TRP A 168 -26.14 -12.07 -23.13
C TRP A 168 -25.57 -11.22 -21.99
N ASN A 169 -26.36 -10.96 -20.95
CA ASN A 169 -25.91 -10.20 -19.79
C ASN A 169 -24.65 -10.82 -19.15
N SER A 170 -24.64 -12.15 -19.02
CA SER A 170 -23.50 -12.90 -18.46
C SER A 170 -22.25 -12.79 -19.35
N ILE A 171 -22.41 -12.81 -20.67
CA ILE A 171 -21.31 -12.65 -21.63
C ILE A 171 -20.73 -11.24 -21.54
N THR A 172 -21.58 -10.21 -21.45
CA THR A 172 -21.16 -8.81 -21.44
C THR A 172 -20.42 -8.39 -20.17
N SER A 173 -20.50 -9.15 -19.08
CA SER A 173 -19.69 -8.92 -17.86
C SER A 173 -18.22 -9.37 -17.99
N ILE A 174 -17.87 -10.21 -18.98
CA ILE A 174 -16.49 -10.74 -19.14
C ILE A 174 -15.50 -9.65 -19.62
N PRO A 175 -15.79 -8.85 -20.68
CA PRO A 175 -14.88 -7.83 -21.20
C PRO A 175 -14.35 -6.86 -20.13
N GLN A 176 -15.21 -6.47 -19.19
CA GLN A 176 -14.89 -5.61 -18.04
C GLN A 176 -13.61 -6.06 -17.32
N LEU A 177 -13.42 -7.37 -17.08
CA LEU A 177 -12.31 -7.91 -16.28
C LEU A 177 -10.95 -7.56 -16.90
N PHE A 178 -10.91 -7.40 -18.23
CA PHE A 178 -9.70 -7.06 -18.97
C PHE A 178 -9.53 -5.54 -19.13
N PHE A 179 -10.62 -4.82 -19.37
CA PHE A 179 -10.58 -3.38 -19.70
C PHE A 179 -10.39 -2.49 -18.47
N ILE A 180 -11.00 -2.83 -17.33
CA ILE A 180 -11.01 -1.97 -16.14
C ILE A 180 -9.60 -1.67 -15.59
N ASN A 181 -8.65 -2.58 -15.84
CA ASN A 181 -7.26 -2.44 -15.41
C ASN A 181 -6.38 -1.76 -16.46
N ARG A 182 -6.80 -1.71 -17.73
CA ARG A 182 -6.00 -1.17 -18.85
C ARG A 182 -6.37 0.27 -19.21
N VAL A 183 -7.65 0.60 -19.32
CA VAL A 183 -8.11 1.86 -19.94
C VAL A 183 -8.30 3.02 -18.96
N GLY A 184 -8.66 2.75 -17.71
CA GLY A 184 -9.03 3.80 -16.73
C GLY A 184 -10.53 3.75 -16.42
N ARG A 185 -10.91 4.09 -15.19
CA ARG A 185 -12.24 3.81 -14.64
C ARG A 185 -13.23 4.84 -15.14
N ARG A 186 -12.81 6.11 -15.22
CA ARG A 186 -13.64 7.19 -15.77
C ARG A 186 -13.97 6.95 -17.25
N MET A 187 -12.99 6.52 -18.04
CA MET A 187 -13.19 6.25 -19.46
C MET A 187 -14.09 5.06 -19.71
N VAL A 188 -13.92 3.96 -18.96
CA VAL A 188 -14.79 2.78 -19.06
C VAL A 188 -16.23 3.13 -18.63
N LEU A 189 -16.40 3.88 -17.54
CA LEU A 189 -17.71 4.37 -17.10
C LEU A 189 -18.39 5.24 -18.17
N LEU A 190 -17.66 6.18 -18.78
CA LEU A 190 -18.19 7.10 -19.78
C LEU A 190 -18.61 6.35 -21.06
N VAL A 191 -17.74 5.51 -21.60
CA VAL A 191 -18.03 4.72 -22.80
C VAL A 191 -19.23 3.82 -22.57
N GLY A 192 -19.27 3.10 -21.45
CA GLY A 192 -20.41 2.25 -21.12
C GLY A 192 -21.71 3.03 -20.93
N SER A 193 -21.66 4.20 -20.27
CA SER A 193 -22.84 5.06 -20.09
C SER A 193 -23.38 5.63 -21.41
N ILE A 194 -22.51 5.92 -22.39
CA ILE A 194 -22.91 6.36 -23.73
C ILE A 194 -23.57 5.21 -24.51
N VAL A 195 -22.99 4.01 -24.45
CA VAL A 195 -23.58 2.81 -25.07
C VAL A 195 -24.94 2.50 -24.43
N GLN A 196 -25.03 2.60 -23.11
CA GLN A 196 -26.27 2.42 -22.35
C GLN A 196 -27.33 3.45 -22.77
N LEU A 197 -26.95 4.73 -22.92
CA LEU A 197 -27.83 5.80 -23.36
C LEU A 197 -28.41 5.52 -24.75
N PHE A 198 -27.58 5.01 -25.68
CA PHE A 198 -28.03 4.63 -27.01
C PHE A 198 -29.01 3.44 -26.98
N GLY A 199 -28.75 2.43 -26.14
CA GLY A 199 -29.71 1.34 -25.92
C GLY A 199 -31.06 1.85 -25.39
N MET A 200 -31.02 2.72 -24.38
CA MET A 200 -32.22 3.32 -23.80
C MET A 200 -33.00 4.19 -24.80
N PHE A 201 -32.31 4.90 -25.70
CA PHE A 201 -32.93 5.64 -26.79
C PHE A 201 -33.75 4.75 -27.73
N LEU A 202 -33.23 3.56 -28.07
CA LEU A 202 -33.95 2.60 -28.91
C LEU A 202 -35.19 2.01 -28.21
N LEU A 203 -35.11 1.71 -26.91
CA LEU A 203 -36.29 1.30 -26.13
C LEU A 203 -37.34 2.42 -26.09
N MET A 204 -36.93 3.65 -25.83
CA MET A 204 -37.82 4.82 -25.84
C MET A 204 -38.50 4.98 -27.20
N LEU A 205 -37.77 4.87 -28.32
CA LEU A 205 -38.34 4.93 -29.66
C LEU A 205 -39.31 3.78 -29.96
N SER A 206 -38.99 2.57 -29.50
CA SER A 206 -39.84 1.39 -29.75
C SER A 206 -41.25 1.54 -29.17
N THR A 207 -41.38 2.25 -28.05
CA THR A 207 -42.64 2.49 -27.33
C THR A 207 -43.31 3.82 -27.69
N LEU A 208 -42.55 4.83 -28.13
CA LEU A 208 -43.07 6.15 -28.50
C LEU A 208 -43.62 6.22 -29.94
N LEU A 209 -42.97 5.55 -30.89
CA LEU A 209 -43.38 5.57 -32.32
C LEU A 209 -44.74 4.94 -32.63
N PRO A 210 -45.20 3.85 -31.96
CA PRO A 210 -46.57 3.35 -32.13
C PRO A 210 -47.61 4.40 -31.77
N VAL A 211 -47.33 5.19 -30.72
CA VAL A 211 -48.24 6.21 -30.21
C VAL A 211 -48.30 7.41 -31.14
N LEU A 212 -47.15 7.88 -31.64
CA LEU A 212 -47.07 9.10 -32.45
C LEU A 212 -47.37 8.88 -33.94
N VAL A 213 -46.90 7.78 -34.52
CA VAL A 213 -46.90 7.55 -35.98
C VAL A 213 -47.79 6.36 -36.38
N LYS A 214 -48.43 5.68 -35.41
CA LYS A 214 -49.20 4.44 -35.63
C LYS A 214 -48.40 3.38 -36.41
N ASN A 215 -47.08 3.32 -36.17
CA ASN A 215 -46.22 2.36 -36.84
C ASN A 215 -46.15 1.05 -36.04
N GLU A 216 -46.90 0.04 -36.48
CA GLU A 216 -46.98 -1.27 -35.83
C GLU A 216 -45.65 -2.05 -35.85
N LYS A 217 -44.63 -1.61 -36.60
CA LYS A 217 -43.32 -2.29 -36.68
C LYS A 217 -42.23 -1.71 -35.77
N SER A 218 -42.51 -0.69 -34.97
CA SER A 218 -41.46 -0.07 -34.13
C SER A 218 -40.94 -0.99 -33.02
N TYR A 219 -41.64 -2.08 -32.72
CA TYR A 219 -41.24 -3.04 -31.69
C TYR A 219 -39.94 -3.80 -32.03
N TYR A 220 -39.55 -3.89 -33.31
CA TYR A 220 -38.28 -4.50 -33.72
C TYR A 220 -37.05 -3.78 -33.14
N MET A 221 -37.20 -2.52 -32.69
CA MET A 221 -36.13 -1.77 -32.03
C MET A 221 -35.96 -2.10 -30.54
N ALA A 222 -36.96 -2.73 -29.91
CA ALA A 222 -36.90 -3.07 -28.48
C ALA A 222 -35.79 -4.08 -28.18
N ILE A 223 -35.68 -5.17 -28.97
CA ILE A 223 -34.70 -6.24 -28.75
C ILE A 223 -33.25 -5.73 -28.93
N PRO A 224 -32.87 -5.06 -30.02
CA PRO A 224 -31.55 -4.45 -30.16
C PRO A 224 -31.26 -3.42 -29.07
N GLY A 225 -32.27 -2.62 -28.68
CA GLY A 225 -32.17 -1.66 -27.59
C GLY A 225 -31.80 -2.33 -26.27
N ILE A 226 -32.47 -3.43 -25.91
CA ILE A 226 -32.20 -4.19 -24.68
C ILE A 226 -30.79 -4.79 -24.69
N ILE A 227 -30.37 -5.39 -25.82
CA ILE A 227 -29.04 -5.98 -25.99
C ILE A 227 -27.94 -4.92 -25.79
N ILE A 228 -28.08 -3.76 -26.45
CA ILE A 228 -27.12 -2.66 -26.35
C ILE A 228 -27.12 -2.06 -24.94
N PHE A 229 -28.30 -1.91 -24.33
CA PHE A 229 -28.45 -1.38 -22.98
C PHE A 229 -27.69 -2.23 -21.95
N PHE A 230 -27.91 -3.55 -21.93
CA PHE A 230 -27.21 -4.46 -21.03
C PHE A 230 -25.70 -4.47 -21.26
N ALA A 231 -25.25 -4.44 -22.53
CA ALA A 231 -23.82 -4.37 -22.85
C ALA A 231 -23.16 -3.08 -22.33
N GLY A 232 -23.82 -1.93 -22.50
CA GLY A 232 -23.34 -0.65 -21.99
C GLY A 232 -23.30 -0.61 -20.46
N PHE A 233 -24.32 -1.17 -19.80
CA PHE A 233 -24.40 -1.25 -18.35
C PHE A 233 -23.29 -2.13 -17.74
N GLU A 234 -23.14 -3.36 -18.23
CA GLU A 234 -22.18 -4.36 -17.72
C GLU A 234 -20.72 -3.96 -18.00
N ILE A 235 -20.44 -3.29 -19.11
CA ILE A 235 -19.09 -2.75 -19.38
C ILE A 235 -18.84 -1.48 -18.56
N GLY A 236 -19.87 -0.66 -18.33
CA GLY A 236 -19.79 0.66 -17.74
C GLY A 236 -20.12 0.71 -16.25
N ILE A 237 -21.28 1.31 -15.94
CA ILE A 237 -21.64 1.71 -14.57
C ILE A 237 -21.77 0.52 -13.61
N GLY A 238 -22.20 -0.65 -14.10
CA GLY A 238 -22.39 -1.87 -13.31
C GLY A 238 -21.19 -2.18 -12.39
N PRO A 239 -20.06 -2.58 -12.97
CA PRO A 239 -18.87 -2.95 -12.21
C PRO A 239 -17.99 -1.77 -11.80
N VAL A 240 -17.95 -0.70 -12.61
CA VAL A 240 -17.06 0.42 -12.35
C VAL A 240 -17.50 1.17 -11.10
N PHE A 241 -18.80 1.27 -10.84
CA PHE A 241 -19.32 1.90 -9.62
C PHE A 241 -18.80 1.21 -8.35
N LEU A 242 -18.91 -0.13 -8.27
CA LEU A 242 -18.47 -0.90 -7.09
C LEU A 242 -16.97 -0.73 -6.81
N VAL A 243 -16.16 -0.74 -7.87
CA VAL A 243 -14.70 -0.52 -7.76
C VAL A 243 -14.40 0.93 -7.37
N MET A 244 -15.11 1.90 -7.97
CA MET A 244 -14.91 3.31 -7.70
C MET A 244 -15.25 3.68 -6.26
N ILE A 245 -16.33 3.15 -5.66
CA ILE A 245 -16.63 3.43 -4.25
C ILE A 245 -15.47 2.97 -3.36
N ALA A 246 -14.92 1.77 -3.61
CA ALA A 246 -13.81 1.25 -2.82
C ALA A 246 -12.52 2.10 -2.96
N GLU A 247 -12.32 2.72 -4.13
CA GLU A 247 -11.16 3.59 -4.42
C GLU A 247 -11.37 5.07 -4.04
N MET A 248 -12.62 5.53 -3.91
CA MET A 248 -12.97 6.93 -3.64
C MET A 248 -12.71 7.34 -2.18
N PHE A 249 -12.76 6.39 -1.25
CA PHE A 249 -12.64 6.65 0.19
C PHE A 249 -11.30 6.14 0.76
N PRO A 250 -10.77 6.79 1.81
CA PRO A 250 -9.61 6.30 2.55
C PRO A 250 -9.87 4.96 3.25
N GLU A 251 -8.88 4.07 3.26
CA GLU A 251 -8.97 2.68 3.77
C GLU A 251 -9.60 2.56 5.18
N LYS A 252 -9.31 3.51 6.08
CA LYS A 252 -9.87 3.55 7.44
C LYS A 252 -11.41 3.70 7.48
N ILE A 253 -12.02 4.26 6.44
CA ILE A 253 -13.46 4.59 6.38
C ILE A 253 -14.18 3.97 5.17
N THR A 254 -13.43 3.34 4.26
CA THR A 254 -13.97 2.76 3.03
C THR A 254 -15.04 1.73 3.32
N SER A 255 -14.82 0.82 4.27
CA SER A 255 -15.81 -0.22 4.61
C SER A 255 -17.14 0.37 5.07
N ALA A 256 -17.11 1.30 6.04
CA ALA A 256 -18.32 1.95 6.55
C ALA A 256 -19.05 2.77 5.48
N THR A 257 -18.31 3.51 4.67
CA THR A 257 -18.90 4.36 3.62
C THR A 257 -19.45 3.54 2.45
N SER A 258 -18.77 2.46 2.08
CA SER A 258 -19.26 1.47 1.12
C SER A 258 -20.55 0.81 1.62
N CYS A 259 -20.60 0.37 2.88
CA CYS A 259 -21.81 -0.22 3.46
C CYS A 259 -23.00 0.77 3.43
N PHE A 260 -22.76 2.03 3.78
CA PHE A 260 -23.78 3.08 3.72
C PHE A 260 -24.29 3.31 2.29
N LEU A 261 -23.39 3.53 1.33
CA LEU A 261 -23.77 3.75 -0.07
C LEU A 261 -24.49 2.54 -0.67
N MET A 262 -24.05 1.32 -0.37
CA MET A 262 -24.72 0.09 -0.78
C MET A 262 -26.14 0.01 -0.20
N THR A 263 -26.33 0.39 1.07
CA THR A 263 -27.66 0.40 1.70
C THR A 263 -28.60 1.39 1.00
N VAL A 264 -28.13 2.61 0.73
CA VAL A 264 -28.89 3.61 -0.03
C VAL A 264 -29.22 3.10 -1.44
N MET A 265 -28.26 2.42 -2.09
CA MET A 265 -28.44 1.78 -3.39
C MET A 265 -29.62 0.79 -3.36
N TRP A 266 -29.60 -0.16 -2.42
CA TRP A 266 -30.64 -1.18 -2.32
C TRP A 266 -32.02 -0.60 -1.97
N ILE A 267 -32.08 0.47 -1.19
CA ILE A 267 -33.33 1.21 -0.94
C ILE A 267 -33.84 1.86 -2.23
N ALA A 268 -32.96 2.52 -3.00
CA ALA A 268 -33.32 3.09 -4.29
C ALA A 268 -33.80 2.01 -5.28
N ASN A 269 -33.17 0.84 -5.27
CA ASN A 269 -33.58 -0.31 -6.06
C ASN A 269 -35.00 -0.79 -5.69
N LEU A 270 -35.27 -0.98 -4.40
CA LEU A 270 -36.60 -1.36 -3.91
C LEU A 270 -37.65 -0.33 -4.34
N THR A 271 -37.30 0.96 -4.25
CA THR A 271 -38.17 2.07 -4.61
C THR A 271 -38.50 2.07 -6.10
N ILE A 272 -37.51 1.94 -6.99
CA ILE A 272 -37.78 1.97 -8.44
C ILE A 272 -38.59 0.76 -8.92
N VAL A 273 -38.31 -0.43 -8.38
CA VAL A 273 -39.03 -1.66 -8.76
C VAL A 273 -40.48 -1.61 -8.29
N THR A 274 -40.74 -1.08 -7.09
CA THR A 274 -42.12 -0.96 -6.56
C THR A 274 -42.92 0.13 -7.25
N ILE A 275 -42.28 1.23 -7.65
CA ILE A 275 -42.95 2.36 -8.31
C ILE A 275 -43.16 2.11 -9.81
N TYR A 276 -42.36 1.26 -10.45
CA TYR A 276 -42.41 1.06 -11.90
C TYR A 276 -43.80 0.72 -12.44
N SER A 277 -44.45 -0.33 -11.92
CA SER A 277 -45.75 -0.77 -12.44
C SER A 277 -46.86 0.30 -12.24
N PRO A 278 -47.01 0.91 -11.04
CA PRO A 278 -47.92 2.06 -10.87
C PRO A 278 -47.63 3.24 -11.81
N LEU A 279 -46.34 3.53 -12.05
CA LEU A 279 -45.93 4.63 -12.91
C LEU A 279 -46.22 4.32 -14.39
N SER A 280 -45.87 3.13 -14.88
CA SER A 280 -46.17 2.69 -16.24
C SER A 280 -47.68 2.69 -16.51
N ASN A 281 -48.50 2.22 -15.57
CA ASN A 281 -49.97 2.26 -15.73
C ASN A 281 -50.53 3.69 -15.83
N SER A 282 -49.84 4.68 -15.26
CA SER A 282 -50.31 6.07 -15.21
C SER A 282 -49.85 6.89 -16.42
N ILE A 283 -48.57 6.77 -16.82
CA ILE A 283 -47.95 7.58 -17.88
C ILE A 283 -47.55 6.78 -19.12
N GLY A 284 -47.81 5.47 -19.13
CA GLY A 284 -47.41 4.53 -20.16
C GLY A 284 -45.93 4.12 -20.07
N ASP A 285 -45.59 2.95 -20.62
CA ASP A 285 -44.20 2.48 -20.76
C ASP A 285 -43.31 3.52 -21.46
N SER A 286 -43.86 4.23 -22.46
CA SER A 286 -43.16 5.30 -23.18
C SER A 286 -42.76 6.46 -22.25
N GLY A 287 -43.63 6.86 -21.33
CA GLY A 287 -43.34 7.88 -20.33
C GLY A 287 -42.21 7.46 -19.37
N VAL A 288 -42.20 6.18 -18.96
CA VAL A 288 -41.16 5.66 -18.08
C VAL A 288 -39.80 5.58 -18.78
N PHE A 289 -39.76 5.15 -20.04
CA PHE A 289 -38.51 5.10 -20.81
C PHE A 289 -37.95 6.50 -21.14
N ILE A 290 -38.80 7.52 -21.31
CA ILE A 290 -38.36 8.92 -21.44
C ILE A 290 -37.66 9.38 -20.15
N ILE A 291 -38.27 9.14 -18.99
CA ILE A 291 -37.69 9.50 -17.68
C ILE A 291 -36.33 8.80 -17.51
N THR A 292 -36.27 7.51 -17.82
CA THR A 292 -35.06 6.70 -17.67
C THR A 292 -33.97 7.13 -18.67
N PHE A 293 -34.34 7.52 -19.89
CA PHE A 293 -33.44 8.10 -20.88
C PHE A 293 -32.81 9.41 -20.38
N VAL A 294 -33.62 10.32 -19.83
CA VAL A 294 -33.14 11.59 -19.25
C VAL A 294 -32.19 11.33 -18.07
N LEU A 295 -32.50 10.38 -17.19
CA LEU A 295 -31.63 10.01 -16.08
C LEU A 295 -30.29 9.40 -16.55
N THR A 296 -30.31 8.61 -17.61
CA THR A 296 -29.10 8.07 -18.24
C THR A 296 -28.28 9.18 -18.91
N PHE A 297 -28.93 10.17 -19.51
CA PHE A 297 -28.25 11.35 -20.06
C PHE A 297 -27.58 12.18 -18.94
N ILE A 298 -28.29 12.38 -17.82
CA ILE A 298 -27.74 13.03 -16.63
C ILE A 298 -26.51 12.27 -16.12
N LEU A 299 -26.53 10.93 -16.12
CA LEU A 299 -25.37 10.12 -15.76
C LEU A 299 -24.17 10.39 -16.68
N VAL A 300 -24.37 10.46 -17.99
CA VAL A 300 -23.28 10.79 -18.94
C VAL A 300 -22.70 12.18 -18.65
N VAL A 301 -23.56 13.19 -18.50
CA VAL A 301 -23.14 14.57 -18.19
C VAL A 301 -22.42 14.64 -16.84
N PHE A 302 -22.96 13.97 -15.82
CA PHE A 302 -22.35 13.88 -14.49
C PHE A 302 -20.98 13.20 -14.55
N THR A 303 -20.83 12.15 -15.35
CA THR A 303 -19.56 11.45 -15.55
C THR A 303 -18.51 12.34 -16.23
N ILE A 304 -18.92 13.17 -17.18
CA ILE A 304 -18.04 14.13 -17.87
C ILE A 304 -17.58 15.21 -16.91
N ILE A 305 -18.49 15.81 -16.15
CA ILE A 305 -18.23 17.02 -15.36
C ILE A 305 -17.64 16.70 -13.97
N VAL A 306 -18.17 15.68 -13.30
CA VAL A 306 -17.96 15.48 -11.86
C VAL A 306 -17.08 14.28 -11.55
N VAL A 307 -17.21 13.18 -12.31
CA VAL A 307 -16.46 11.95 -12.04
C VAL A 307 -15.00 12.09 -12.49
N LYS A 308 -14.06 11.94 -11.54
CA LYS A 308 -12.61 11.96 -11.79
C LYS A 308 -12.05 10.54 -11.97
N GLU A 309 -10.89 10.41 -12.62
CA GLU A 309 -10.22 9.13 -12.80
C GLU A 309 -9.70 8.58 -11.45
N THR A 310 -10.08 7.35 -11.10
CA THR A 310 -9.69 6.67 -9.85
C THR A 310 -8.55 5.68 -10.05
N LYS A 311 -8.17 5.35 -11.29
CA LYS A 311 -7.09 4.40 -11.57
C LYS A 311 -5.77 4.85 -10.96
N GLY A 312 -5.23 4.01 -10.07
CA GLY A 312 -3.98 4.31 -9.37
C GLY A 312 -4.12 5.34 -8.25
N MET A 313 -5.32 5.83 -7.98
CA MET A 313 -5.66 6.55 -6.76
C MET A 313 -5.86 5.57 -5.60
N TYR A 314 -4.85 4.76 -5.30
CA TYR A 314 -4.69 4.37 -3.91
C TYR A 314 -4.50 5.67 -3.12
N PRO A 315 -5.07 5.80 -1.91
CA PRO A 315 -4.83 6.96 -1.10
C PRO A 315 -3.30 7.18 -1.02
N ARG A 316 -2.79 8.26 -1.61
CA ARG A 316 -1.39 8.74 -1.40
C ARG A 316 -1.09 8.91 0.10
N THR A 317 -2.14 8.92 0.90
CA THR A 317 -2.20 8.75 2.34
C THR A 317 -1.54 7.46 2.87
N ASN A 318 -1.38 6.34 2.17
CA ASN A 318 -0.57 5.21 2.72
C ASN A 318 0.95 5.42 2.63
N LYS A 319 1.44 6.37 1.80
CA LYS A 319 2.84 6.82 1.88
C LYS A 319 3.00 8.04 2.77
N ALA A 320 2.07 9.00 2.70
CA ALA A 320 2.14 10.23 3.48
C ALA A 320 1.67 10.08 4.94
N ILE A 321 0.64 9.27 5.25
CA ILE A 321 0.26 8.92 6.64
C ILE A 321 1.30 7.98 7.22
N CYS A 322 1.85 7.03 6.47
CA CYS A 322 2.97 6.23 6.99
C CYS A 322 4.18 7.13 7.32
N GLN A 323 4.45 8.19 6.55
CA GLN A 323 5.48 9.19 6.86
C GLN A 323 5.09 10.19 7.96
N GLU A 324 3.80 10.57 8.10
CA GLU A 324 3.32 11.57 9.08
C GLU A 324 2.93 10.93 10.43
N GLU A 325 2.44 9.68 10.47
CA GLU A 325 2.38 8.82 11.67
C GLU A 325 3.80 8.38 12.10
N ASN A 326 4.73 8.11 11.18
CA ASN A 326 6.13 7.89 11.57
C ASN A 326 6.81 9.18 12.06
N ARG A 327 6.54 10.36 11.48
CA ARG A 327 7.02 11.64 12.03
C ARG A 327 6.37 11.97 13.37
N LYS A 328 5.06 11.82 13.53
CA LYS A 328 4.37 12.07 14.81
C LYS A 328 4.75 11.05 15.89
N ARG A 329 5.01 9.78 15.53
CA ARG A 329 5.63 8.79 16.44
C ARG A 329 7.07 9.19 16.75
N GLN A 330 7.88 9.56 15.77
CA GLN A 330 9.26 10.03 16.01
C GLN A 330 9.31 11.29 16.87
N ASP A 331 8.39 12.24 16.71
CA ASP A 331 8.32 13.48 17.49
C ASP A 331 7.76 13.22 18.90
N SER A 332 6.77 12.34 19.05
CA SER A 332 6.30 11.89 20.38
C SER A 332 7.39 11.10 21.12
N PHE A 333 8.16 10.28 20.41
CA PHE A 333 9.34 9.61 20.94
C PHE A 333 10.47 10.60 21.23
N ARG A 334 10.65 11.66 20.44
CA ARG A 334 11.68 12.69 20.66
C ARG A 334 11.35 13.59 21.84
N ILE A 335 10.07 13.89 22.09
CA ILE A 335 9.60 14.62 23.28
C ILE A 335 9.73 13.74 24.53
N LEU A 336 9.39 12.45 24.45
CA LEU A 336 9.69 11.49 25.53
C LEU A 336 11.20 11.34 25.77
N TYR A 337 12.02 11.28 24.71
CA TYR A 337 13.48 11.15 24.79
C TYR A 337 14.14 12.39 25.41
N THR A 338 13.71 13.60 25.02
CA THR A 338 14.22 14.87 25.59
C THR A 338 13.72 15.12 27.02
N SER A 339 12.49 14.69 27.36
CA SER A 339 12.01 14.73 28.75
C SER A 339 12.72 13.72 29.66
N PHE A 340 13.24 12.61 29.10
CA PHE A 340 13.92 11.55 29.85
C PHE A 340 15.45 11.76 29.94
N GLU A 341 16.07 12.39 28.94
CA GLU A 341 17.46 12.89 29.02
C GLU A 341 17.61 13.96 30.10
N ALA A 342 16.61 14.83 30.28
CA ALA A 342 16.60 15.82 31.36
C ALA A 342 16.54 15.17 32.76
N SER A 343 16.00 13.96 32.90
CA SER A 343 15.95 13.21 34.17
C SER A 343 17.17 12.32 34.44
N ASN A 344 18.04 12.08 33.45
CA ASN A 344 19.20 11.18 33.58
C ASN A 344 20.55 11.89 33.82
N LEU A 345 20.53 13.22 34.07
CA LEU A 345 21.73 14.00 34.39
C LEU A 345 22.25 13.84 35.85
N HIS A 346 21.64 12.96 36.63
CA HIS A 346 22.11 12.63 37.98
C HIS A 346 22.13 11.13 38.23
N MET A 347 23.19 10.43 37.79
CA MET A 347 23.62 9.23 38.51
C MET A 347 25.11 8.99 38.33
N SER A 348 25.78 8.89 39.47
CA SER A 348 27.22 8.97 39.69
C SER A 348 28.00 7.72 39.28
N SER A 349 29.30 7.96 39.14
CA SER A 349 30.43 7.09 38.88
C SER A 349 30.59 5.85 39.78
N GLU A 350 31.41 4.92 39.28
CA GLU A 350 32.09 3.79 39.94
C GLU A 350 31.40 2.41 39.89
N THR A 351 31.81 1.61 38.89
CA THR A 351 31.81 0.15 39.01
C THR A 351 32.92 -0.40 38.10
N ASN A 352 33.83 -1.20 38.66
CA ASN A 352 35.00 -1.72 37.96
C ASN A 352 34.60 -2.98 37.15
N TRP A 353 34.63 -2.87 35.81
CA TRP A 353 33.97 -3.80 34.88
C TRP A 353 34.80 -5.04 34.52
N GLU A 354 36.11 -5.03 34.79
CA GLU A 354 37.01 -6.13 34.43
C GLU A 354 36.80 -7.40 35.29
N ASP A 355 36.45 -7.25 36.56
CA ASP A 355 36.24 -8.38 37.48
C ASP A 355 34.93 -9.15 37.22
N ILE A 356 33.95 -8.51 36.57
CA ILE A 356 32.65 -9.11 36.24
C ILE A 356 32.76 -9.93 34.94
N LEU A 357 33.69 -9.59 34.04
CA LEU A 357 33.90 -10.27 32.76
C LEU A 357 34.48 -11.69 32.92
N ARG A 358 35.22 -11.95 33.99
CA ARG A 358 35.90 -13.24 34.22
C ARG A 358 35.01 -14.37 34.76
N ARG A 359 33.77 -14.10 35.18
CA ARG A 359 33.02 -15.03 36.05
C ARG A 359 31.86 -15.83 35.42
N ASN A 360 31.47 -15.66 34.15
CA ASN A 360 30.30 -16.39 33.60
C ASN A 360 30.54 -16.98 32.20
N THR A 361 30.26 -18.28 32.08
CA THR A 361 30.55 -19.24 31.01
C THR A 361 29.61 -19.22 29.80
N PHE A 362 28.78 -18.19 29.65
CA PHE A 362 27.88 -18.02 28.51
C PHE A 362 27.80 -16.52 28.21
N VAL A 363 28.09 -16.06 27.00
CA VAL A 363 27.86 -14.68 26.59
C VAL A 363 26.34 -14.54 26.39
N PRO A 364 25.58 -13.97 27.33
CA PRO A 364 24.16 -13.82 27.13
C PRO A 364 23.96 -12.72 26.09
N ILE A 365 22.92 -12.86 25.27
CA ILE A 365 22.42 -11.85 24.33
C ILE A 365 22.27 -10.45 24.99
N ARG A 366 22.25 -10.37 26.33
CA ARG A 366 22.43 -9.15 27.15
C ARG A 366 23.61 -8.25 26.73
N LYS A 367 24.73 -8.77 26.22
CA LYS A 367 25.93 -7.94 26.00
C LYS A 367 26.07 -7.33 24.61
N LEU A 368 25.41 -7.85 23.58
CA LEU A 368 25.50 -7.26 22.23
C LEU A 368 24.64 -6.01 22.05
N GLY A 369 23.72 -5.69 22.96
CA GLY A 369 22.77 -4.58 22.78
C GLY A 369 23.07 -3.29 23.57
N GLN A 370 23.69 -3.37 24.75
CA GLN A 370 23.69 -2.22 25.69
C GLN A 370 24.98 -1.97 26.47
N GLY A 371 26.09 -2.66 26.18
CA GLY A 371 27.35 -2.42 26.90
C GLY A 371 28.65 -2.88 26.24
N SER A 372 28.60 -3.73 25.19
CA SER A 372 29.81 -4.10 24.42
C SER A 372 30.04 -3.21 23.19
N PHE A 373 29.08 -2.34 22.85
CA PHE A 373 29.31 -1.19 21.99
C PHE A 373 30.06 -0.11 22.77
N GLY A 374 31.27 -0.44 23.25
CA GLY A 374 32.15 0.50 23.92
C GLY A 374 32.48 1.67 22.99
N ARG A 375 31.92 2.84 23.28
CA ARG A 375 32.31 4.19 22.81
C ARG A 375 32.41 4.46 21.29
N LYS A 376 32.20 3.50 20.38
CA LYS A 376 32.07 3.71 18.92
C LYS A 376 30.93 2.87 18.35
N GLY A 377 29.78 3.48 18.11
CA GLY A 377 28.62 2.81 17.55
C GLY A 377 28.90 2.26 16.15
N ILE A 378 28.76 0.95 15.98
CA ILE A 378 28.82 0.28 14.68
C ILE A 378 27.50 0.56 13.96
N TYR A 379 27.49 1.59 13.12
CA TYR A 379 26.35 1.92 12.28
C TYR A 379 26.77 1.74 10.83
N ASN A 380 26.34 0.63 10.23
CA ASN A 380 26.44 0.40 8.79
C ASN A 380 25.07 -0.04 8.26
N ILE A 381 24.66 0.50 7.11
CA ILE A 381 23.35 0.25 6.51
C ILE A 381 23.13 -1.23 6.12
N PHE A 382 24.21 -2.00 5.93
CA PHE A 382 24.21 -3.42 5.58
C PHE A 382 24.25 -4.37 6.77
N VAL A 383 24.18 -3.86 8.01
CA VAL A 383 24.05 -4.67 9.24
C VAL A 383 22.74 -4.28 9.92
N LEU A 384 21.91 -5.27 10.29
CA LEU A 384 20.60 -5.03 10.87
C LEU A 384 20.74 -4.32 12.23
N LYS A 385 20.07 -3.17 12.38
CA LYS A 385 20.17 -2.35 13.59
C LYS A 385 19.33 -2.91 14.73
N TYR A 386 19.93 -3.04 15.92
CA TYR A 386 19.22 -3.26 17.17
C TYR A 386 18.85 -1.94 17.84
N THR A 387 17.64 -1.90 18.38
CA THR A 387 17.14 -0.72 19.09
C THR A 387 17.02 -0.98 20.59
N ARG A 388 16.43 -2.12 20.98
CA ARG A 388 16.17 -2.41 22.39
C ARG A 388 16.13 -3.91 22.66
N TYR A 389 16.56 -4.31 23.85
CA TYR A 389 16.34 -5.64 24.41
C TYR A 389 15.65 -5.50 25.77
N SER A 390 14.82 -6.46 26.15
CA SER A 390 14.23 -6.52 27.47
C SER A 390 13.95 -7.97 27.85
N ASP A 391 14.34 -8.33 29.06
CA ASP A 391 14.13 -9.63 29.69
C ASP A 391 13.26 -9.55 30.95
N GLN A 392 12.72 -8.37 31.27
CA GLN A 392 11.92 -8.12 32.48
C GLN A 392 10.47 -8.64 32.41
N GLY A 393 10.16 -9.55 31.49
CA GLY A 393 8.83 -10.15 31.31
C GLY A 393 8.90 -11.67 31.21
N GLN A 394 7.74 -12.32 31.03
CA GLN A 394 7.65 -13.79 30.91
C GLN A 394 8.46 -14.33 29.72
N TYR A 395 8.68 -13.51 28.68
CA TYR A 395 9.49 -13.84 27.53
C TYR A 395 10.47 -12.70 27.22
N PRO A 396 11.75 -12.99 26.93
CA PRO A 396 12.68 -11.97 26.46
C PRO A 396 12.28 -11.51 25.05
N TYR A 397 12.35 -10.21 24.79
CA TYR A 397 12.07 -9.63 23.47
C TYR A 397 13.20 -8.73 22.98
N LEU A 398 13.39 -8.72 21.66
CA LEU A 398 14.42 -7.96 20.96
C LEU A 398 13.76 -7.10 19.88
N VAL A 399 13.95 -5.78 19.98
CA VAL A 399 13.44 -4.79 19.03
C VAL A 399 14.56 -4.42 18.06
N MET A 400 14.32 -4.67 16.79
CA MET A 400 15.26 -4.48 15.69
C MET A 400 14.63 -3.69 14.54
N GLU A 401 15.47 -3.21 13.63
CA GLU A 401 15.04 -2.68 12.33
C GLU A 401 14.22 -3.71 11.55
N TYR A 402 13.23 -3.25 10.80
CA TYR A 402 12.41 -4.08 9.94
C TYR A 402 12.90 -4.05 8.48
N ALA A 403 13.25 -5.21 7.94
CA ALA A 403 13.52 -5.41 6.52
C ALA A 403 12.20 -5.77 5.80
N ASN A 404 11.78 -4.94 4.83
CA ASN A 404 10.45 -5.04 4.21
C ASN A 404 10.38 -5.97 2.99
N MET A 405 11.40 -6.79 2.77
CA MET A 405 11.42 -7.84 1.76
C MET A 405 11.78 -9.17 2.45
N GLN A 406 12.11 -10.20 1.66
CA GLN A 406 12.48 -11.51 2.20
C GLN A 406 14.00 -11.63 2.43
N THR A 407 14.43 -12.82 2.82
CA THR A 407 15.84 -13.16 2.90
C THR A 407 16.42 -13.43 1.51
N LEU A 408 17.74 -13.40 1.40
CA LEU A 408 18.47 -13.71 0.18
C LEU A 408 18.22 -15.16 -0.31
N ASN A 409 17.74 -16.04 0.57
CA ASN A 409 17.37 -17.42 0.26
C ASN A 409 16.28 -17.52 -0.82
N ILE A 410 15.46 -16.47 -0.97
CA ILE A 410 14.45 -16.39 -2.02
C ILE A 410 15.06 -16.47 -3.43
N ILE A 411 16.27 -15.95 -3.60
CA ILE A 411 17.03 -15.99 -4.87
C ILE A 411 17.71 -17.35 -5.03
N ALA A 412 18.35 -17.84 -3.97
CA ALA A 412 19.07 -19.10 -3.97
C ALA A 412 18.17 -20.30 -4.36
N LYS A 413 16.89 -20.29 -3.97
CA LYS A 413 15.92 -21.34 -4.29
C LYS A 413 15.42 -21.35 -5.73
N GLN A 414 15.88 -20.44 -6.61
CA GLN A 414 15.30 -20.25 -7.94
C GLN A 414 16.32 -20.38 -9.08
N PRO A 415 16.73 -21.62 -9.44
CA PRO A 415 17.74 -21.85 -10.47
C PRO A 415 17.37 -21.33 -11.87
N GLN A 416 16.08 -21.21 -12.13
CA GLN A 416 15.52 -20.67 -13.37
C GLN A 416 15.72 -19.15 -13.54
N ILE A 417 16.15 -18.43 -12.49
CA ILE A 417 16.35 -16.98 -12.55
C ILE A 417 17.84 -16.66 -12.39
N PRO A 418 18.58 -16.45 -13.49
CA PRO A 418 19.96 -16.04 -13.40
C PRO A 418 20.07 -14.62 -12.83
N LEU A 419 20.95 -14.43 -11.86
CA LEU A 419 21.27 -13.13 -11.29
C LEU A 419 22.21 -12.38 -12.25
N PRO A 420 21.87 -11.17 -12.72
CA PRO A 420 22.77 -10.38 -13.57
C PRO A 420 24.11 -10.08 -12.86
N SER A 421 25.20 -10.00 -13.63
CA SER A 421 26.56 -9.75 -13.12
C SER A 421 26.63 -8.50 -12.24
N TYR A 422 26.09 -7.39 -12.73
CA TYR A 422 26.07 -6.11 -12.03
C TYR A 422 25.27 -6.16 -10.71
N THR A 423 24.20 -6.96 -10.67
CA THR A 423 23.39 -7.15 -9.46
C THR A 423 24.13 -8.00 -8.44
N LEU A 424 24.75 -9.11 -8.89
CA LEU A 424 25.59 -9.95 -8.03
C LEU A 424 26.76 -9.15 -7.46
N ARG A 425 27.42 -8.35 -8.30
CA ARG A 425 28.55 -7.50 -7.89
C ARG A 425 28.14 -6.48 -6.83
N ALA A 426 27.05 -5.74 -7.05
CA ALA A 426 26.53 -4.79 -6.07
C ALA A 426 26.14 -5.49 -4.75
N LEU A 427 25.41 -6.62 -4.83
CA LEU A 427 25.02 -7.43 -3.68
C LEU A 427 26.22 -7.91 -2.87
N MET A 428 27.23 -8.49 -3.52
CA MET A 428 28.46 -8.93 -2.86
C MET A 428 29.17 -7.78 -2.17
N LYS A 429 29.25 -6.62 -2.83
CA LYS A 429 29.90 -5.43 -2.29
C LYS A 429 29.19 -4.91 -1.03
N GLN A 430 27.85 -4.88 -1.03
CA GLN A 430 27.05 -4.52 0.15
C GLN A 430 27.30 -5.48 1.33
N ILE A 431 27.26 -6.79 1.09
CA ILE A 431 27.42 -7.80 2.15
C ILE A 431 28.86 -7.80 2.71
N LEU A 432 29.87 -7.71 1.84
CA LEU A 432 31.27 -7.63 2.26
C LEU A 432 31.55 -6.37 3.06
N GLU A 433 30.94 -5.25 2.70
CA GLU A 433 31.07 -4.00 3.46
C GLU A 433 30.42 -4.08 4.84
N GLY A 434 29.22 -4.67 4.94
CA GLY A 434 28.59 -4.98 6.22
C GLY A 434 29.47 -5.88 7.08
N MET A 435 30.07 -6.91 6.49
CA MET A 435 30.96 -7.84 7.19
C MET A 435 32.28 -7.17 7.60
N ARG A 436 32.88 -6.32 6.77
CA ARG A 436 34.09 -5.56 7.11
C ARG A 436 33.88 -4.74 8.38
N VAL A 437 32.75 -4.04 8.46
CA VAL A 437 32.40 -3.26 9.65
C VAL A 437 32.12 -4.16 10.85
N PHE A 438 31.41 -5.28 10.66
CA PHE A 438 31.14 -6.24 11.73
C PHE A 438 32.44 -6.86 12.30
N HIS A 439 33.38 -7.22 11.44
CA HIS A 439 34.72 -7.73 11.78
C HIS A 439 35.60 -6.68 12.45
N SER A 440 35.51 -5.41 12.03
CA SER A 440 36.23 -4.30 12.68
C SER A 440 35.83 -4.08 14.15
N ALA A 441 34.68 -4.62 14.56
CA ALA A 441 34.22 -4.66 15.94
C ALA A 441 34.90 -5.73 16.81
N GLY A 442 35.73 -6.59 16.22
CA GLY A 442 36.29 -7.78 16.88
C GLY A 442 35.26 -8.90 17.08
N LEU A 443 34.21 -8.94 16.27
CA LEU A 443 33.12 -9.92 16.38
C LEU A 443 33.16 -10.93 15.21
N ILE A 444 32.76 -12.17 15.50
CA ILE A 444 32.57 -13.26 14.55
C ILE A 444 31.08 -13.65 14.56
N HIS A 445 30.46 -13.80 13.39
CA HIS A 445 29.03 -14.07 13.27
C HIS A 445 28.68 -15.56 13.41
N ARG A 446 29.46 -16.45 12.77
CA ARG A 446 29.37 -17.92 12.80
C ARG A 446 28.14 -18.60 12.19
N ASP A 447 27.18 -17.84 11.64
CA ASP A 447 26.00 -18.40 10.96
C ASP A 447 25.57 -17.56 9.76
N ILE A 448 26.57 -17.16 8.97
CA ILE A 448 26.31 -16.48 7.70
C ILE A 448 25.75 -17.47 6.68
N LYS A 449 24.58 -17.15 6.16
CA LYS A 449 23.85 -17.91 5.14
C LYS A 449 22.80 -17.04 4.46
N CYS A 450 22.24 -17.52 3.36
CA CYS A 450 21.19 -16.79 2.62
C CYS A 450 19.96 -16.43 3.48
N ASP A 451 19.61 -17.25 4.48
CA ASP A 451 18.49 -16.98 5.40
C ASP A 451 18.77 -15.82 6.37
N ASN A 452 20.04 -15.59 6.72
CA ASN A 452 20.44 -14.57 7.69
C ASN A 452 20.85 -13.25 7.01
N ILE A 453 20.65 -13.14 5.70
CA ILE A 453 20.83 -11.89 4.94
C ILE A 453 19.46 -11.42 4.47
N LEU A 454 18.93 -10.40 5.13
CA LEU A 454 17.63 -9.82 4.82
C LEU A 454 17.74 -8.83 3.66
N LEU A 455 16.66 -8.67 2.91
CA LEU A 455 16.55 -7.64 1.89
C LEU A 455 15.62 -6.52 2.38
N HIS A 456 16.06 -5.28 2.22
CA HIS A 456 15.28 -4.10 2.55
C HIS A 456 15.28 -3.14 1.36
N SER A 457 14.15 -2.55 1.04
CA SER A 457 14.06 -1.52 0.02
C SER A 457 13.40 -0.27 0.61
N PRO A 458 14.17 0.82 0.79
CA PRO A 458 13.62 2.06 1.33
C PRO A 458 12.41 2.53 0.49
N PRO A 459 11.27 2.87 1.12
CA PRO A 459 10.06 3.20 0.38
C PRO A 459 10.27 4.36 -0.60
N GLY A 460 10.06 4.11 -1.89
CA GLY A 460 10.20 5.12 -2.93
C GLY A 460 11.61 5.33 -3.47
N SER A 461 12.65 4.70 -2.89
CA SER A 461 14.02 4.85 -3.39
C SER A 461 14.30 4.06 -4.65
N GLY A 462 13.59 2.95 -4.88
CA GLY A 462 13.92 2.02 -5.96
C GLY A 462 15.20 1.20 -5.72
N ARG A 463 15.89 1.39 -4.59
CA ARG A 463 17.11 0.67 -4.19
C ARG A 463 16.78 -0.52 -3.28
N VAL A 464 17.67 -1.52 -3.27
CA VAL A 464 17.64 -2.68 -2.36
C VAL A 464 18.96 -2.74 -1.59
N HIS A 465 18.85 -2.95 -0.28
CA HIS A 465 19.94 -3.11 0.67
C HIS A 465 19.91 -4.53 1.25
N ALA A 466 21.04 -5.23 1.20
CA ALA A 466 21.26 -6.49 1.90
C ALA A 466 21.72 -6.20 3.34
N LYS A 467 21.03 -6.79 4.32
CA LYS A 467 21.26 -6.58 5.75
C LYS A 467 21.61 -7.89 6.43
N ILE A 468 22.82 -7.99 6.96
CA ILE A 468 23.26 -9.12 7.80
C ILE A 468 22.44 -9.10 9.10
N SER A 469 21.91 -10.24 9.49
CA SER A 469 20.97 -10.39 10.62
C SER A 469 21.23 -11.69 11.38
N ASP A 470 20.51 -11.88 12.49
CA ASP A 470 20.58 -13.08 13.35
C ASP A 470 21.97 -13.35 13.94
N PHE A 471 22.34 -12.53 14.93
CA PHE A 471 23.59 -12.68 15.67
C PHE A 471 23.47 -13.64 16.86
N GLY A 472 22.53 -14.59 16.82
CA GLY A 472 22.31 -15.56 17.91
C GLY A 472 23.55 -16.42 18.21
N PHE A 473 24.41 -16.62 17.21
CA PHE A 473 25.69 -17.31 17.35
C PHE A 473 26.90 -16.38 17.38
N ALA A 474 26.72 -15.06 17.37
CA ALA A 474 27.87 -14.15 17.31
C ALA A 474 28.67 -14.17 18.62
N LYS A 475 29.99 -14.05 18.50
CA LYS A 475 30.92 -14.02 19.64
C LYS A 475 32.03 -13.00 19.37
N GLN A 476 32.61 -12.45 20.43
CA GLN A 476 33.90 -11.80 20.32
C GLN A 476 34.97 -12.83 19.92
N GLU A 477 35.84 -12.44 19.01
CA GLU A 477 36.98 -13.25 18.59
C GLU A 477 37.87 -13.55 19.81
N ASP A 478 38.10 -14.84 20.03
CA ASP A 478 38.75 -15.35 21.22
C ASP A 478 39.93 -16.24 20.80
N LEU A 479 41.12 -15.69 20.96
CA LEU A 479 42.38 -16.31 20.52
C LEU A 479 42.85 -17.43 21.47
N ILE A 480 42.20 -17.60 22.63
CA ILE A 480 42.65 -18.52 23.69
C ILE A 480 42.01 -19.92 23.55
N ASN A 481 41.16 -20.12 22.53
CA ASN A 481 40.63 -21.44 22.12
C ASN A 481 39.84 -22.18 23.24
N GLU A 482 39.30 -21.44 24.21
CA GLU A 482 38.70 -22.01 25.43
C GLU A 482 37.28 -22.61 25.24
N GLN A 483 36.69 -22.53 24.04
CA GLN A 483 35.30 -22.96 23.82
C GLN A 483 35.10 -23.79 22.55
N GLU A 484 34.65 -25.04 22.74
CA GLU A 484 34.38 -26.08 21.72
C GLU A 484 33.02 -25.95 21.00
N ASP A 485 32.32 -24.82 21.11
CA ASP A 485 30.94 -24.70 20.62
C ASP A 485 30.88 -24.64 19.08
N ARG A 486 30.72 -25.81 18.47
CA ARG A 486 30.36 -25.98 17.05
C ARG A 486 28.97 -25.40 16.81
N ALA A 487 28.93 -24.21 16.23
CA ALA A 487 27.72 -23.49 15.88
C ALA A 487 27.68 -23.16 14.38
N GLY A 488 26.47 -23.00 13.85
CA GLY A 488 26.24 -22.63 12.45
C GLY A 488 25.58 -23.72 11.61
N THR A 489 25.41 -23.43 10.32
CA THR A 489 24.72 -24.30 9.36
C THR A 489 25.72 -25.12 8.54
N LEU A 490 25.63 -26.45 8.61
CA LEU A 490 26.65 -27.41 8.13
C LEU A 490 27.29 -27.10 6.75
N PRO A 491 26.53 -26.87 5.64
CA PRO A 491 27.13 -26.59 4.33
C PRO A 491 27.93 -25.28 4.24
N TYR A 492 27.77 -24.36 5.20
CA TYR A 492 28.48 -23.08 5.26
C TYR A 492 29.72 -23.12 6.16
N MET A 493 29.91 -24.19 6.93
CA MET A 493 31.00 -24.29 7.89
C MET A 493 32.35 -24.38 7.20
N ALA A 494 33.30 -23.56 7.65
CA ALA A 494 34.68 -23.60 7.22
C ALA A 494 35.39 -24.90 7.67
N PRO A 495 36.41 -25.39 6.93
CA PRO A 495 37.11 -26.63 7.27
C PRO A 495 37.67 -26.66 8.71
N GLU A 496 38.13 -25.52 9.21
CA GLU A 496 38.69 -25.38 10.56
C GLU A 496 37.64 -25.56 11.67
N ILE A 497 36.37 -25.22 11.45
CA ILE A 497 35.28 -25.45 12.43
C ILE A 497 35.03 -26.95 12.62
N LEU A 498 35.23 -27.74 11.56
CA LEU A 498 35.00 -29.19 11.57
C LEU A 498 36.16 -29.95 12.26
N LYS A 499 37.36 -29.36 12.28
CA LYS A 499 38.53 -29.90 12.99
C LYS A 499 38.40 -29.63 14.50
N LYS A 500 38.95 -30.52 15.32
CA LYS A 500 39.02 -30.29 16.78
C LYS A 500 40.21 -29.37 17.10
N ASN A 501 40.07 -28.55 18.14
CA ASN A 501 41.12 -27.70 18.73
C ASN A 501 41.73 -26.64 17.78
N GLN A 502 40.98 -26.15 16.80
CA GLN A 502 41.42 -25.05 15.94
C GLN A 502 40.87 -23.71 16.42
N ILE A 503 41.73 -22.69 16.42
CA ILE A 503 41.35 -21.32 16.76
C ILE A 503 40.37 -20.81 15.70
N ILE A 504 39.17 -20.46 16.15
CA ILE A 504 38.13 -19.89 15.29
C ILE A 504 38.37 -18.39 15.21
N THR A 505 38.65 -17.90 14.00
CA THR A 505 38.84 -16.48 13.71
C THR A 505 37.70 -15.94 12.86
N GLN A 506 37.66 -14.62 12.64
CA GLN A 506 36.72 -13.96 11.72
C GLN A 506 36.73 -14.56 10.30
N LYS A 507 37.79 -15.28 9.91
CA LYS A 507 37.92 -15.93 8.60
C LYS A 507 36.83 -16.97 8.35
N VAL A 508 36.21 -17.55 9.38
CA VAL A 508 35.11 -18.51 9.18
C VAL A 508 33.89 -17.87 8.51
N ASP A 509 33.60 -16.61 8.83
CA ASP A 509 32.51 -15.87 8.20
C ASP A 509 32.83 -15.56 6.73
N ILE A 510 34.10 -15.32 6.41
CA ILE A 510 34.54 -15.09 5.03
C ILE A 510 34.33 -16.35 4.17
N TYR A 511 34.62 -17.52 4.72
CA TYR A 511 34.33 -18.78 4.05
C TYR A 511 32.83 -18.96 3.81
N ALA A 512 32.02 -18.72 4.84
CA ALA A 512 30.56 -18.80 4.75
C ALA A 512 29.97 -17.80 3.74
N LEU A 513 30.55 -16.60 3.59
CA LEU A 513 30.23 -15.66 2.52
C LEU A 513 30.59 -16.22 1.14
N GLY A 514 31.76 -16.85 1.00
CA GLY A 514 32.14 -17.57 -0.21
C GLY A 514 31.11 -18.63 -0.59
N ILE A 515 30.65 -19.44 0.37
CA ILE A 515 29.60 -20.45 0.14
C ILE A 515 28.28 -19.79 -0.25
N THR A 516 27.92 -18.66 0.39
CA THR A 516 26.71 -17.89 0.07
C THR A 516 26.73 -17.42 -1.39
N PHE A 517 27.83 -16.82 -1.86
CA PHE A 517 27.94 -16.35 -3.24
C PHE A 517 28.03 -17.51 -4.25
N TYR A 518 28.73 -18.59 -3.90
CA TYR A 518 28.74 -19.82 -4.70
C TYR A 518 27.32 -20.38 -4.86
N HIS A 519 26.56 -20.43 -3.76
CA HIS A 519 25.21 -20.99 -3.76
C HIS A 519 24.23 -20.14 -4.58
N LEU A 520 24.37 -18.81 -4.57
CA LEU A 520 23.54 -17.92 -5.39
C LEU A 520 23.73 -18.10 -6.89
N VAL A 521 24.91 -18.49 -7.34
CA VAL A 521 25.22 -18.63 -8.77
C VAL A 521 25.01 -20.07 -9.26
N THR A 522 25.38 -21.05 -8.44
CA THR A 522 25.32 -22.47 -8.83
C THR A 522 24.04 -23.16 -8.40
N HIS A 523 23.27 -22.56 -7.47
CA HIS A 523 22.11 -23.16 -6.80
C HIS A 523 22.40 -24.51 -6.13
N LYS A 524 23.69 -24.78 -5.87
CA LYS A 524 24.21 -26.01 -5.27
C LYS A 524 25.20 -25.63 -4.16
N TYR A 525 25.50 -26.58 -3.29
CA TYR A 525 26.58 -26.45 -2.32
C TYR A 525 27.79 -27.25 -2.82
N PRO A 526 29.03 -26.76 -2.63
CA PRO A 526 30.22 -27.52 -2.99
C PRO A 526 30.31 -28.85 -2.24
N VAL A 527 29.92 -28.84 -0.96
CA VAL A 527 29.85 -30.01 -0.08
C VAL A 527 28.61 -29.87 0.81
N ASN A 528 27.73 -30.88 0.84
CA ASN A 528 26.52 -30.87 1.65
C ASN A 528 26.14 -32.29 2.05
N GLU A 529 26.79 -32.79 3.09
CA GLU A 529 26.60 -34.14 3.63
C GLU A 529 25.61 -34.13 4.81
N ARG A 530 25.21 -35.33 5.26
CA ARG A 530 24.15 -35.48 6.26
C ARG A 530 24.60 -35.17 7.68
N ASN A 531 25.89 -35.36 7.97
CA ASN A 531 26.44 -35.18 9.30
C ASN A 531 27.84 -34.54 9.26
N ILE A 532 28.24 -33.99 10.40
CA ILE A 532 29.52 -33.28 10.57
C ILE A 532 30.71 -34.16 10.18
N LYS A 533 30.68 -35.47 10.49
CA LYS A 533 31.81 -36.38 10.20
C LYS A 533 31.96 -36.62 8.70
N GLU A 534 30.87 -36.88 7.98
CA GLU A 534 30.85 -37.03 6.53
C GLU A 534 31.28 -35.74 5.83
N GLN A 535 30.75 -34.60 6.26
CA GLN A 535 31.14 -33.28 5.74
C GLN A 535 32.65 -33.07 5.91
N GLN A 536 33.17 -33.33 7.11
CA GLN A 536 34.60 -33.21 7.41
C GLN A 536 35.44 -34.13 6.53
N ASN A 537 35.08 -35.41 6.43
CA ASN A 537 35.81 -36.38 5.60
C ASN A 537 35.83 -35.95 4.12
N LYS A 538 34.70 -35.46 3.61
CA LYS A 538 34.61 -34.99 2.22
C LYS A 538 35.46 -33.75 1.97
N MET A 539 35.47 -32.80 2.90
CA MET A 539 36.31 -31.60 2.82
C MET A 539 37.81 -31.95 2.90
N LEU A 540 38.20 -32.89 3.77
CA LEU A 540 39.58 -33.38 3.86
C LEU A 540 40.06 -34.08 2.57
N GLN A 541 39.16 -34.74 1.83
CA GLN A 541 39.51 -35.36 0.55
C GLN A 541 39.67 -34.35 -0.60
N LEU A 542 38.96 -33.22 -0.56
CA LEU A 542 38.92 -32.27 -1.68
C LEU A 542 40.17 -31.37 -1.74
N ASN A 543 40.78 -31.04 -0.59
CA ASN A 543 41.89 -30.06 -0.41
C ASN A 543 41.63 -28.63 -0.91
N CYS A 544 40.92 -28.45 -2.03
CA CYS A 544 40.48 -27.18 -2.60
C CYS A 544 39.18 -27.38 -3.42
N LEU A 545 38.45 -26.29 -3.67
CA LEU A 545 37.25 -26.33 -4.50
C LEU A 545 37.60 -26.08 -5.97
N LYS A 546 37.05 -26.92 -6.86
CA LYS A 546 37.17 -26.73 -8.31
C LYS A 546 36.15 -25.72 -8.81
N ARG A 547 36.52 -24.99 -9.87
CA ARG A 547 35.63 -24.05 -10.55
C ARG A 547 34.41 -24.78 -11.13
N PRO A 548 33.18 -24.40 -10.75
CA PRO A 548 31.98 -24.96 -11.33
C PRO A 548 31.74 -24.38 -12.74
N SER A 549 31.06 -25.16 -13.59
CA SER A 549 30.77 -24.77 -14.99
C SER A 549 29.89 -23.52 -15.12
N GLU A 550 29.09 -23.25 -14.10
CA GLU A 550 28.16 -22.12 -14.01
C GLU A 550 28.91 -20.78 -13.81
N VAL A 551 30.13 -20.81 -13.25
CA VAL A 551 30.94 -19.62 -12.96
C VAL A 551 31.86 -19.31 -14.14
N LYS A 552 31.37 -18.48 -15.07
CA LYS A 552 32.08 -18.14 -16.32
C LYS A 552 33.03 -16.94 -16.23
N ASN A 553 32.79 -16.00 -15.32
CA ASN A 553 33.63 -14.82 -15.18
C ASN A 553 34.90 -15.14 -14.35
N ASP A 554 36.07 -14.82 -14.90
CA ASP A 554 37.36 -15.18 -14.29
C ASP A 554 37.65 -14.38 -13.02
N LEU A 555 37.37 -13.06 -13.03
CA LEU A 555 37.52 -12.22 -11.84
C LEU A 555 36.59 -12.65 -10.70
N PHE A 556 35.37 -13.10 -11.04
CA PHE A 556 34.42 -13.62 -10.06
C PHE A 556 34.92 -14.94 -9.45
N TRP A 557 35.45 -15.85 -10.27
CA TRP A 557 36.07 -17.07 -9.74
C TRP A 557 37.30 -16.76 -8.90
N ASP A 558 38.16 -15.83 -9.31
CA ASP A 558 39.36 -15.45 -8.58
C ASP A 558 39.03 -14.93 -7.17
N ILE A 559 38.09 -13.98 -7.03
CA ILE A 559 37.65 -13.54 -5.70
C ILE A 559 36.98 -14.66 -4.91
N LEU A 560 36.12 -15.47 -5.55
CA LEU A 560 35.39 -16.55 -4.89
C LEU A 560 36.35 -17.62 -4.35
N SER A 561 37.41 -17.94 -5.09
CA SER A 561 38.45 -18.89 -4.67
C SER A 561 39.25 -18.39 -3.47
N LYS A 562 39.53 -17.08 -3.39
CA LYS A 562 40.20 -16.44 -2.25
C LYS A 562 39.33 -16.38 -0.99
N LEU A 563 38.00 -16.25 -1.16
CA LEU A 563 37.04 -16.36 -0.06
C LEU A 563 36.90 -17.81 0.44
N LEU A 564 36.99 -18.79 -0.47
CA LEU A 564 36.81 -20.22 -0.22
C LEU A 564 38.12 -20.97 0.07
N ASP A 565 39.22 -20.27 0.34
CA ASP A 565 40.50 -20.92 0.68
C ASP A 565 40.33 -21.74 1.98
N PHE A 566 40.82 -22.97 1.97
CA PHE A 566 40.70 -23.87 3.12
C PHE A 566 41.69 -23.51 4.23
N ASP A 567 42.76 -22.81 3.89
CA ASP A 567 43.72 -22.26 4.84
C ASP A 567 43.22 -20.88 5.31
N PRO A 568 42.81 -20.72 6.58
CA PRO A 568 42.28 -19.46 7.08
C PRO A 568 43.30 -18.32 7.00
N ASP A 569 44.61 -18.59 7.05
CA ASP A 569 45.65 -17.56 7.01
C ASP A 569 45.78 -16.97 5.60
N LYS A 570 45.63 -17.80 4.57
CA LYS A 570 45.63 -17.38 3.16
C LYS A 570 44.30 -16.79 2.70
N ARG A 571 43.20 -17.16 3.37
CA ARG A 571 41.86 -16.66 3.05
C ARG A 571 41.83 -15.14 3.16
N ILE A 572 41.27 -14.46 2.17
CA ILE A 572 41.20 -12.99 2.15
C ILE A 572 40.32 -12.46 3.29
N THR A 573 40.51 -11.22 3.73
CA THR A 573 39.57 -10.53 4.64
C THR A 573 38.47 -9.79 3.86
N ALA A 574 37.39 -9.38 4.52
CA ALA A 574 36.34 -8.59 3.85
C ALA A 574 36.88 -7.25 3.30
N GLU A 575 37.80 -6.62 4.04
CA GLU A 575 38.48 -5.38 3.63
C GLU A 575 39.32 -5.59 2.37
N GLN A 576 40.17 -6.62 2.36
CA GLN A 576 40.98 -6.97 1.19
C GLN A 576 40.10 -7.40 0.00
N ALA A 577 38.99 -8.09 0.25
CA ALA A 577 38.04 -8.52 -0.79
C ALA A 577 37.38 -7.32 -1.49
N LEU A 578 37.07 -6.24 -0.77
CA LEU A 578 36.51 -5.02 -1.35
C LEU A 578 37.50 -4.27 -2.27
N GLN A 579 38.81 -4.48 -2.08
CA GLN A 579 39.87 -3.93 -2.94
C GLN A 579 40.19 -4.81 -4.15
N HIS A 580 39.57 -5.99 -4.25
CA HIS A 580 39.82 -6.94 -5.32
C HIS A 580 39.49 -6.36 -6.71
N PRO A 581 40.22 -6.71 -7.79
CA PRO A 581 39.90 -6.28 -9.16
C PRO A 581 38.45 -6.56 -9.59
N TYR A 582 37.79 -7.53 -8.98
CA TYR A 582 36.36 -7.78 -9.19
C TYR A 582 35.47 -6.57 -8.81
N PHE A 583 35.90 -5.66 -7.94
CA PHE A 583 35.16 -4.43 -7.61
C PHE A 583 35.81 -3.15 -8.12
N THR A 584 37.09 -3.20 -8.50
CA THR A 584 37.92 -2.01 -8.78
C THR A 584 38.44 -1.95 -10.22
N SER A 585 38.33 -3.03 -11.02
CA SER A 585 38.81 -3.04 -12.40
C SER A 585 37.96 -2.15 -13.33
N PRO A 586 38.50 -1.75 -14.49
CA PRO A 586 37.71 -1.11 -15.53
C PRO A 586 36.48 -1.93 -15.94
N GLU A 587 36.61 -3.27 -15.99
CA GLU A 587 35.47 -4.16 -16.26
C GLU A 587 34.35 -4.00 -15.24
N ALA A 588 34.70 -3.85 -13.96
CA ALA A 588 33.72 -3.63 -12.89
C ALA A 588 33.02 -2.26 -13.03
N LEU A 589 33.75 -1.23 -13.47
CA LEU A 589 33.17 0.09 -13.74
C LEU A 589 32.23 0.07 -14.96
N THR A 590 32.59 -0.65 -16.02
CA THR A 590 31.74 -0.80 -17.22
C THR A 590 30.52 -1.69 -17.02
N ASP A 591 30.53 -2.56 -16.00
CA ASP A 591 29.40 -3.42 -15.65
C ASP A 591 28.31 -2.65 -14.87
N ILE A 592 28.58 -1.41 -14.42
CA ILE A 592 27.57 -0.57 -13.77
C ILE A 592 26.49 -0.21 -14.81
N SER A 593 25.24 -0.52 -14.49
CA SER A 593 24.11 -0.24 -15.38
C SER A 593 23.69 1.24 -15.30
N PRO A 594 23.17 1.83 -16.38
CA PRO A 594 22.65 3.21 -16.35
C PRO A 594 21.64 3.44 -15.23
N GLU A 595 20.81 2.43 -14.92
CA GLU A 595 19.83 2.55 -13.84
C GLU A 595 20.46 2.57 -12.44
N GLN A 596 21.62 1.92 -12.25
CA GLN A 596 22.39 2.02 -11.00
C GLN A 596 22.97 3.43 -10.84
N GLU A 597 23.37 4.06 -11.94
CA GLU A 597 23.83 5.46 -11.95
C GLU A 597 22.68 6.43 -11.66
N ASP A 598 21.53 6.27 -12.33
CA ASP A 598 20.34 7.10 -12.13
C ASP A 598 19.87 7.05 -10.67
N LEU A 599 19.80 5.85 -10.08
CA LEU A 599 19.38 5.68 -8.68
C LEU A 599 20.36 6.25 -7.67
N ALA A 600 21.66 6.26 -7.99
CA ALA A 600 22.69 6.88 -7.18
C ALA A 600 22.61 8.42 -7.27
N GLN A 601 22.41 8.97 -8.47
CA GLN A 601 22.18 10.41 -8.67
C GLN A 601 20.90 10.88 -7.95
N LEU A 602 19.82 10.11 -8.03
CA LEU A 602 18.59 10.38 -7.28
C LEU A 602 18.82 10.38 -5.76
N ALA A 603 19.74 9.55 -5.26
CA ALA A 603 20.14 9.58 -3.84
C ALA A 603 20.81 10.91 -3.47
N VAL A 604 21.73 11.40 -4.32
CA VAL A 604 22.40 12.69 -4.14
C VAL A 604 21.39 13.83 -4.12
N PHE A 605 20.44 13.85 -5.06
CA PHE A 605 19.37 14.86 -5.07
C PHE A 605 18.48 14.78 -3.83
N SER A 606 18.14 13.57 -3.36
CA SER A 606 17.32 13.39 -2.16
C SER A 606 18.03 13.89 -0.89
N GLU A 607 19.35 13.70 -0.79
CA GLU A 607 20.17 14.24 0.31
C GLU A 607 20.17 15.78 0.28
N LEU A 608 20.33 16.39 -0.90
CA LEU A 608 20.27 17.84 -1.10
C LEU A 608 18.90 18.43 -0.74
N ASP A 609 17.82 17.70 -1.01
CA ASP A 609 16.45 18.05 -0.61
C ASP A 609 16.17 17.82 0.90
N GLY A 610 17.17 17.36 1.66
CA GLY A 610 17.13 17.25 3.13
C GLY A 610 16.80 15.87 3.68
N ASP A 611 16.83 14.81 2.86
CA ASP A 611 16.67 13.44 3.33
C ASP A 611 17.94 12.94 4.05
N LYS A 612 17.90 12.95 5.38
CA LYS A 612 19.00 12.48 6.25
C LYS A 612 19.18 10.96 6.29
N SER A 613 18.31 10.19 5.64
CA SER A 613 18.43 8.73 5.61
C SER A 613 19.40 8.23 4.53
N ILE A 614 19.77 9.09 3.58
CA ILE A 614 20.72 8.77 2.50
C ILE A 614 22.13 8.61 3.08
N THR A 615 22.80 7.52 2.68
CA THR A 615 24.18 7.23 3.08
C THR A 615 25.17 7.43 1.93
N GLU A 616 26.46 7.42 2.22
CA GLU A 616 27.51 7.44 1.18
C GLU A 616 27.40 6.24 0.21
N TYR A 617 26.89 5.11 0.68
CA TYR A 617 26.66 3.93 -0.14
C TYR A 617 25.50 4.10 -1.13
N ASP A 618 24.45 4.84 -0.76
CA ASP A 618 23.33 5.14 -1.65
C ASP A 618 23.74 6.05 -2.80
N LYS A 619 24.77 6.87 -2.62
CA LYS A 619 25.31 7.80 -3.62
C LYS A 619 26.31 7.12 -4.56
N ASN A 620 26.66 5.86 -4.30
CA ASN A 620 27.63 5.11 -5.08
C ASN A 620 26.91 4.06 -5.95
N SER A 621 26.97 4.23 -7.28
CA SER A 621 26.35 3.32 -8.24
C SER A 621 26.84 1.88 -8.12
N SER A 622 28.10 1.66 -7.71
CA SER A 622 28.66 0.32 -7.52
C SER A 622 28.08 -0.45 -6.32
N PHE A 623 27.44 0.25 -5.37
CA PHE A 623 26.68 -0.36 -4.27
C PHE A 623 25.19 -0.46 -4.58
N THR A 624 24.72 0.11 -5.69
CA THR A 624 23.29 0.25 -5.96
C THR A 624 22.71 -1.04 -6.53
N TRP A 625 21.68 -1.58 -5.88
CA TRP A 625 20.86 -2.67 -6.44
C TRP A 625 19.46 -2.14 -6.74
N ASN A 626 19.07 -2.12 -8.03
CA ASN A 626 17.76 -1.66 -8.48
C ASN A 626 16.64 -2.69 -8.21
N LYS A 627 15.52 -2.22 -7.64
CA LYS A 627 14.28 -2.98 -7.38
C LYS A 627 13.43 -3.24 -8.63
N PHE A 628 13.53 -2.39 -9.67
CA PHE A 628 12.63 -2.38 -10.83
C PHE A 628 13.33 -2.69 -12.16
N ARG A 629 13.09 -3.91 -12.68
CA ARG A 629 12.96 -4.32 -14.11
C ARG A 629 14.10 -3.95 -15.10
N GLN A 630 14.70 -4.97 -15.77
CA GLN A 630 14.53 -5.25 -17.23
C GLN A 630 15.35 -6.44 -17.78
N LYS A 631 14.68 -7.58 -18.00
CA LYS A 631 14.74 -8.56 -19.12
C LYS A 631 13.83 -9.73 -18.72
N LYS A 632 13.35 -10.54 -19.68
CA LYS A 632 12.35 -11.63 -19.49
C LYS A 632 12.60 -12.54 -18.27
N ASN A 633 13.86 -12.68 -17.85
CA ASN A 633 14.27 -13.49 -16.68
C ASN A 633 14.15 -12.75 -15.32
N CYS A 634 14.32 -11.43 -15.27
CA CYS A 634 14.27 -10.63 -14.02
C CYS A 634 12.84 -10.20 -13.61
N LEU A 635 11.86 -10.33 -14.51
CA LEU A 635 10.45 -10.07 -14.20
C LEU A 635 9.97 -11.00 -13.07
N ASN A 636 10.45 -12.25 -13.10
CA ASN A 636 10.13 -13.26 -12.11
C ASN A 636 10.70 -12.86 -10.74
N LEU A 637 11.95 -12.35 -10.66
CA LEU A 637 12.57 -11.95 -9.39
C LEU A 637 11.81 -10.80 -8.71
N ALA A 638 11.45 -9.76 -9.47
CA ALA A 638 10.67 -8.64 -8.96
C ALA A 638 9.25 -9.06 -8.53
N GLN A 639 8.59 -9.92 -9.32
CA GLN A 639 7.31 -10.51 -8.94
C GLN A 639 7.42 -11.39 -7.69
N LEU A 640 8.54 -12.10 -7.52
CA LEU A 640 8.80 -12.97 -6.39
C LEU A 640 9.00 -12.20 -5.10
N LEU A 641 9.84 -11.17 -5.13
CA LEU A 641 10.06 -10.25 -4.02
C LEU A 641 8.78 -9.53 -3.60
N MET A 642 7.78 -9.45 -4.49
CA MET A 642 6.45 -8.88 -4.22
C MET A 642 5.36 -9.92 -3.87
N LYS A 643 5.56 -11.23 -4.13
CA LYS A 643 4.47 -12.23 -4.18
C LYS A 643 3.87 -12.65 -2.84
N GLN A 644 4.32 -12.13 -1.70
CA GLN A 644 3.77 -12.48 -0.38
C GLN A 644 3.17 -11.32 0.41
N TRP A 645 2.92 -10.16 -0.21
CA TRP A 645 2.05 -9.14 0.41
C TRP A 645 0.55 -9.51 0.34
N LYS A 646 0.22 -10.74 -0.08
CA LYS A 646 -1.15 -11.22 -0.32
C LYS A 646 -1.52 -12.52 0.42
N ASN A 647 -0.64 -13.07 1.27
CA ASN A 647 -0.95 -14.22 2.12
C ASN A 647 -0.78 -13.88 3.59
#